data_AF-A0A367L8D4-F1
#
_entry.id   AF-A0A367L8D4-F1
#
_cell.length_a   1.000
_cell.length_b   1.000
_cell.length_c   1.000
_cell.angle_alpha   90.00
_cell.angle_beta   90.00
_cell.angle_gamma   90.00
#
_symmetry.space_group_name_H-M   'P 1'
#
loop_
_entity.id
_entity.type
_entity.pdbx_description
1 polymer ?
#
loop_
_entity_poly.entity_id
_entity_poly.type
_entity_poly.pdbx_seq_one_letter_code
_entity_poly.pdbx_strand_id
1 'polypeptide(L)'
;MSHTENTLFRLSDHEGSEVDSDLEELRDDIAKLDESVRNFLASHHGLEATSGSARGGSRARGTRGPRKAAKPRGDITARLSKVNQAFLNGDYDQALDLATEVIRINAETHQAWTTLASIFRERGEPSRALSAMVYAAHLRPKDISGWLECASFALDFDESRDQAVDSLDTARLCYSAALRIDPAHIDARLGKAAVCHRQGHYAAAITEYKSILKRQPHDLEVVRKLAEACLDSRNTSAAVPSAVEAYKQFFALVTRRWPPLQEDSLWHDIGIFVDLLASINQYEEAIYELKSRSRWLVGRSSDLFWDEWKDDDREWDLDELRRMPVNSYSSLYAKSSLHGNALPQDLRIRLATYRLKLGHVSEALKHLHLMGWDDTRRNEFVEEFPFLAYDLAFELHRHGQQPLAIQFLQLLRNFLGDSDPSLLLHLGRSYLASGEQSSAEECLLAAIEADQDSIDARIELANIYEKAREDEEALILAAEAMALQEARAHVTHSFISGSDDATRPGVGLSRRRQCRVLSNNAVSAARASYESVVPRRYRPKRLTDTNKRLQDEQARVAKLSKHYETVRDLKQQIVAGREDLIPAWMATSKELVDDFRSLRRFYSWDKYLHFLGSGRYASTCAGEGSPSELTEMYERLSRCVAPQSDQPGRGLGYAGLSAHRGISFDDWLDLFLDYAIGLALMHRQEEAYQICKAAKDSTVFQSPEYCFNIDVAWSGKFREHTNALCRGLIISVCAIYTNDEERCVTIARQLMRDGATTDSYRMFALLSRLTQSPIAWYTSGPAQKFVLRQIKAIDASHSHRRRHLPESNIDTCLLMLYVFIYASIDSSNPMINISLGLAYVHYGMKRQSANPWRTDLHSGTIVQSRTVISPAWDQRYQFEILREGIRDRPGGGD
;
A
#
# COMPACT_ATOMS: atom_id res chain seq x y z
N MET A 1 60.60 9.93 -58.00
CA MET A 1 60.36 11.13 -58.83
C MET A 1 59.46 12.04 -58.00
N SER A 2 59.97 13.06 -57.28
CA SER A 2 60.58 14.33 -57.74
C SER A 2 59.51 15.36 -58.15
N HIS A 3 59.34 16.54 -57.52
CA HIS A 3 59.95 17.19 -56.33
C HIS A 3 58.82 17.98 -55.58
N THR A 4 58.98 18.73 -54.47
CA THR A 4 60.14 19.28 -53.72
C THR A 4 59.75 19.50 -52.23
N GLU A 5 60.73 19.82 -51.37
CA GLU A 5 60.53 20.33 -50.00
C GLU A 5 60.75 21.88 -49.92
N ASN A 6 60.58 22.46 -48.72
CA ASN A 6 60.90 23.84 -48.30
C ASN A 6 60.02 24.96 -48.92
N THR A 7 59.35 25.80 -48.13
CA THR A 7 59.97 26.74 -47.17
C THR A 7 59.18 26.94 -45.85
N LEU A 8 59.83 27.62 -44.88
CA LEU A 8 59.34 27.88 -43.52
C LEU A 8 59.32 29.41 -43.22
N PHE A 9 58.50 29.81 -42.25
CA PHE A 9 58.48 31.10 -41.53
C PHE A 9 57.85 32.37 -42.16
N ARG A 10 57.23 33.15 -41.24
CA ARG A 10 56.77 34.56 -41.30
C ARG A 10 55.51 34.90 -42.11
N LEU A 11 54.42 35.19 -41.38
CA LEU A 11 53.72 36.50 -41.23
C LEU A 11 52.40 36.23 -40.44
N SER A 12 51.82 37.13 -39.63
CA SER A 12 52.36 37.87 -38.47
C SER A 12 51.24 38.69 -37.80
N ASP A 13 50.96 38.43 -36.53
CA ASP A 13 50.67 39.41 -35.44
C ASP A 13 49.58 40.52 -35.61
N HIS A 14 48.79 40.55 -36.68
CA HIS A 14 47.87 41.69 -36.93
C HIS A 14 46.51 41.66 -36.21
N GLU A 15 45.92 40.48 -35.95
CA GLU A 15 44.57 40.41 -35.35
C GLU A 15 44.50 40.79 -33.86
N GLY A 16 45.63 40.72 -33.14
CA GLY A 16 45.69 41.17 -31.73
C GLY A 16 45.66 42.69 -31.59
N SER A 17 46.15 43.43 -32.60
CA SER A 17 46.32 44.88 -32.53
C SER A 17 45.00 45.65 -32.61
N GLU A 18 43.98 45.13 -33.27
CA GLU A 18 42.68 45.81 -33.39
C GLU A 18 41.88 45.66 -32.09
N VAL A 19 41.92 44.49 -31.44
CA VAL A 19 41.20 44.23 -30.18
C VAL A 19 41.76 45.05 -29.02
N ASP A 20 43.09 45.19 -28.90
CA ASP A 20 43.68 46.08 -27.90
C ASP A 20 43.46 47.57 -28.24
N SER A 21 43.44 47.95 -29.52
CA SER A 21 43.12 49.32 -29.96
C SER A 21 41.71 49.75 -29.57
N ASP A 22 40.70 48.92 -29.82
CA ASP A 22 39.30 49.15 -29.39
C ASP A 22 39.21 49.30 -27.85
N LEU A 23 40.04 48.56 -27.12
CA LEU A 23 40.06 48.54 -25.66
C LEU A 23 40.78 49.76 -25.08
N GLU A 24 41.82 50.29 -25.75
CA GLU A 24 42.41 51.59 -25.41
C GLU A 24 41.50 52.77 -25.79
N GLU A 25 40.85 52.76 -26.97
CA GLU A 25 39.87 53.81 -27.33
C GLU A 25 38.72 53.88 -26.32
N LEU A 26 38.21 52.73 -25.86
CA LEU A 26 37.21 52.67 -24.78
C LEU A 26 37.72 53.19 -23.43
N ARG A 27 39.00 52.98 -23.09
CA ARG A 27 39.59 53.54 -21.86
C ARG A 27 39.73 55.06 -21.95
N ASP A 28 40.16 55.56 -23.10
CA ASP A 28 40.28 56.98 -23.37
C ASP A 28 38.91 57.67 -23.37
N ASP A 29 37.87 57.05 -23.93
CA ASP A 29 36.50 57.59 -23.87
C ASP A 29 35.90 57.56 -22.46
N ILE A 30 36.24 56.55 -21.64
CA ILE A 30 35.91 56.56 -20.21
C ILE A 30 36.65 57.71 -19.49
N ALA A 31 37.93 57.94 -19.78
CA ALA A 31 38.71 59.03 -19.19
C ALA A 31 38.15 60.41 -19.59
N LYS A 32 37.81 60.62 -20.87
CA LYS A 32 37.11 61.81 -21.40
C LYS A 32 35.74 62.00 -20.73
N LEU A 33 35.00 60.92 -20.49
CA LEU A 33 33.70 60.98 -19.81
C LEU A 33 33.84 61.36 -18.33
N ASP A 34 34.78 60.76 -17.60
CA ASP A 34 35.07 61.11 -16.21
C ASP A 34 35.61 62.55 -16.08
N GLU A 35 36.35 63.04 -17.07
CA GLU A 35 36.77 64.44 -17.13
C GLU A 35 35.61 65.38 -17.43
N SER A 36 34.72 65.01 -18.35
CA SER A 36 33.46 65.73 -18.61
C SER A 36 32.58 65.78 -17.35
N VAL A 37 32.48 64.67 -16.60
CA VAL A 37 31.74 64.61 -15.32
C VAL A 37 32.42 65.43 -14.23
N ARG A 38 33.76 65.39 -14.11
CA ARG A 38 34.53 66.26 -13.20
C ARG A 38 34.32 67.74 -13.53
N ASN A 39 34.36 68.11 -14.81
CA ASN A 39 34.13 69.47 -15.28
C ASN A 39 32.68 69.92 -15.06
N PHE A 40 31.69 69.03 -15.26
CA PHE A 40 30.29 69.29 -14.96
C PHE A 40 30.07 69.54 -13.46
N LEU A 41 30.64 68.69 -12.59
CA LEU A 41 30.57 68.86 -11.14
C LEU A 41 31.30 70.13 -10.68
N ALA A 42 32.46 70.45 -11.25
CA ALA A 42 33.16 71.71 -10.99
C ALA A 42 32.32 72.93 -11.41
N SER A 43 31.66 72.88 -12.57
CA SER A 43 30.77 73.95 -13.03
C SER A 43 29.52 74.13 -12.15
N HIS A 44 29.12 73.10 -11.41
CA HIS A 44 28.00 73.14 -10.47
C HIS A 44 28.40 73.48 -9.03
N HIS A 45 29.68 73.49 -8.68
CA HIS A 45 30.16 73.81 -7.31
C HIS A 45 30.59 75.28 -7.11
N GLY A 46 30.32 76.15 -8.08
CA GLY A 46 30.70 77.56 -8.04
C GLY A 46 29.57 78.55 -8.35
N LEU A 47 28.53 78.62 -7.51
CA LEU A 47 27.71 79.82 -7.26
C LEU A 47 26.67 79.56 -6.15
N GLU A 48 26.70 80.34 -5.06
CA GLU A 48 25.62 80.37 -4.07
C GLU A 48 24.49 81.33 -4.48
N ALA A 49 23.29 81.08 -3.94
CA ALA A 49 22.14 81.98 -3.87
C ALA A 49 21.57 82.59 -5.18
N THR A 50 20.38 82.12 -5.57
CA THR A 50 19.17 82.99 -5.59
C THR A 50 17.88 82.19 -5.74
N SER A 51 16.77 82.73 -5.25
CA SER A 51 15.42 82.15 -5.33
C SER A 51 14.65 82.63 -6.56
N GLY A 52 14.02 81.73 -7.33
CA GLY A 52 13.21 82.11 -8.51
C GLY A 52 12.09 81.11 -8.83
N SER A 53 10.84 81.58 -8.83
CA SER A 53 9.64 80.80 -9.16
C SER A 53 9.32 80.84 -10.66
N ALA A 54 8.83 79.73 -11.25
CA ALA A 54 7.69 79.77 -12.20
C ALA A 54 7.14 78.39 -12.65
N ARG A 55 5.82 78.23 -12.46
CA ARG A 55 4.81 77.72 -13.42
C ARG A 55 5.14 76.52 -14.34
N GLY A 56 4.61 75.37 -13.92
CA GLY A 56 3.58 74.58 -14.62
C GLY A 56 3.49 74.57 -16.16
N GLY A 57 3.59 73.36 -16.74
CA GLY A 57 3.20 73.07 -18.12
C GLY A 57 2.63 71.65 -18.26
N SER A 58 1.32 71.52 -18.50
CA SER A 58 0.66 70.23 -18.71
C SER A 58 0.96 69.67 -20.10
N ARG A 59 1.75 68.58 -20.17
CA ARG A 59 1.96 67.82 -21.41
C ARG A 59 1.17 66.52 -21.40
N ALA A 60 0.55 66.21 -22.54
CA ALA A 60 -0.45 65.15 -22.67
C ALA A 60 0.10 63.74 -22.38
N ARG A 61 -0.79 62.85 -21.91
CA ARG A 61 -0.52 61.40 -21.82
C ARG A 61 -0.50 60.77 -23.21
N GLY A 62 0.63 60.94 -23.92
CA GLY A 62 0.95 60.06 -25.05
C GLY A 62 1.13 58.62 -24.55
N THR A 63 0.63 57.65 -25.32
CA THR A 63 0.62 56.22 -24.97
C THR A 63 2.05 55.68 -24.89
N ARG A 64 2.67 55.74 -23.71
CA ARG A 64 4.01 55.21 -23.47
C ARG A 64 3.99 53.68 -23.62
N GLY A 65 4.49 53.20 -24.75
CA GLY A 65 4.93 51.82 -24.90
C GLY A 65 5.98 51.46 -23.82
N PRO A 66 6.21 50.15 -23.56
CA PRO A 66 7.16 49.73 -22.54
C PRO A 66 8.54 50.35 -22.81
N ARG A 67 9.11 50.98 -21.77
CA ARG A 67 10.50 51.45 -21.83
C ARG A 67 11.38 50.24 -22.14
N LYS A 68 12.30 50.36 -23.10
CA LYS A 68 13.40 49.40 -23.24
C LYS A 68 14.13 49.33 -21.89
N ALA A 69 14.56 48.14 -21.48
CA ALA A 69 15.30 47.96 -20.24
C ALA A 69 16.48 48.94 -20.19
N ALA A 70 16.73 49.57 -19.05
CA ALA A 70 17.86 50.46 -18.90
C ALA A 70 19.15 49.68 -19.16
N LYS A 71 20.08 50.26 -19.95
CA LYS A 71 21.41 49.66 -20.09
C LYS A 71 22.03 49.58 -18.68
N PRO A 72 22.57 48.42 -18.25
CA PRO A 72 23.26 48.33 -16.99
C PRO A 72 24.45 49.31 -16.94
N ARG A 73 24.75 49.81 -15.75
CA ARG A 73 25.85 50.73 -15.47
C ARG A 73 27.20 50.13 -15.90
N GLY A 74 28.15 50.96 -16.35
CA GLY A 74 29.45 50.51 -16.88
C GLY A 74 30.18 49.52 -15.96
N ASP A 75 30.17 49.80 -14.65
CA ASP A 75 30.72 48.95 -13.60
C ASP A 75 30.12 47.52 -13.59
N ILE A 76 28.82 47.39 -13.90
CA ILE A 76 28.09 46.13 -13.97
C ILE A 76 28.44 45.39 -15.28
N THR A 77 28.53 46.09 -16.41
CA THR A 77 28.95 45.46 -17.68
C THR A 77 30.39 44.96 -17.64
N ALA A 78 31.30 45.71 -16.98
CA ALA A 78 32.68 45.27 -16.77
C ALA A 78 32.77 44.03 -15.86
N ARG A 79 31.91 43.94 -14.83
CA ARG A 79 31.80 42.74 -13.99
C ARG A 79 31.20 41.54 -14.73
N LEU A 80 30.16 41.73 -15.53
CA LEU A 80 29.58 40.69 -16.39
C LEU A 80 30.57 40.16 -17.43
N SER A 81 31.43 41.02 -18.00
CA SER A 81 32.51 40.59 -18.89
C SER A 81 33.47 39.63 -18.17
N LYS A 82 33.84 39.90 -16.92
CA LYS A 82 34.67 39.01 -16.10
C LYS A 82 33.97 37.70 -15.73
N VAL A 83 32.66 37.72 -15.44
CA VAL A 83 31.85 36.50 -15.24
C VAL A 83 31.91 35.61 -16.48
N ASN A 84 31.68 36.19 -17.67
CA ASN A 84 31.72 35.46 -18.93
C ASN A 84 33.12 34.91 -19.23
N GLN A 85 34.19 35.66 -18.93
CA GLN A 85 35.57 35.21 -19.12
C GLN A 85 35.90 34.01 -18.21
N ALA A 86 35.57 34.08 -16.91
CA ALA A 86 35.77 32.96 -15.99
C ALA A 86 34.93 31.73 -16.40
N PHE A 87 33.69 31.93 -16.86
CA PHE A 87 32.85 30.83 -17.37
C PHE A 87 33.44 30.17 -18.63
N LEU A 88 33.96 30.95 -19.59
CA LEU A 88 34.60 30.44 -20.81
C LEU A 88 35.94 29.74 -20.54
N ASN A 89 36.64 30.10 -19.46
CA ASN A 89 37.84 29.39 -18.99
C ASN A 89 37.51 28.04 -18.31
N GLY A 90 36.26 27.81 -17.89
CA GLY A 90 35.86 26.68 -17.05
C GLY A 90 36.01 26.92 -15.53
N ASP A 91 36.35 28.14 -15.11
CA ASP A 91 36.54 28.52 -13.70
C ASP A 91 35.18 28.75 -12.98
N TYR A 92 34.34 27.71 -12.93
CA TYR A 92 32.93 27.81 -12.50
C TYR A 92 32.71 28.33 -11.06
N ASP A 93 33.65 28.12 -10.14
CA ASP A 93 33.61 28.72 -8.80
C ASP A 93 33.82 30.23 -8.84
N GLN A 94 34.86 30.70 -9.54
CA GLN A 94 35.11 32.13 -9.69
C GLN A 94 34.00 32.84 -10.48
N ALA A 95 33.45 32.17 -11.51
CA ALA A 95 32.31 32.66 -12.26
C ALA A 95 31.05 32.81 -11.38
N LEU A 96 30.81 31.87 -10.45
CA LEU A 96 29.69 31.92 -9.50
C LEU A 96 29.83 33.08 -8.51
N ASP A 97 31.01 33.24 -7.90
CA ASP A 97 31.27 34.34 -6.95
C ASP A 97 31.09 35.71 -7.65
N LEU A 98 31.67 35.88 -8.83
CA LEU A 98 31.51 37.11 -9.61
C LEU A 98 30.05 37.35 -10.05
N ALA A 99 29.29 36.31 -10.38
CA ALA A 99 27.88 36.42 -10.75
C ALA A 99 26.99 36.80 -9.55
N THR A 100 27.25 36.22 -8.37
CA THR A 100 26.52 36.57 -7.15
C THR A 100 26.89 37.96 -6.64
N GLU A 101 28.13 38.43 -6.81
CA GLU A 101 28.48 39.85 -6.61
C GLU A 101 27.68 40.79 -7.51
N VAL A 102 27.53 40.47 -8.81
CA VAL A 102 26.72 41.28 -9.74
C VAL A 102 25.26 41.33 -9.30
N ILE A 103 24.67 40.20 -8.90
CA ILE A 103 23.29 40.13 -8.41
C ILE A 103 23.13 40.91 -7.09
N ARG A 104 24.12 40.85 -6.18
CA ARG A 104 24.16 41.63 -4.94
C ARG A 104 24.24 43.14 -5.19
N ILE A 105 24.90 43.57 -6.26
CA ILE A 105 24.99 44.99 -6.66
C ILE A 105 23.70 45.44 -7.37
N ASN A 106 23.12 44.61 -8.24
CA ASN A 106 21.84 44.89 -8.89
C ASN A 106 21.09 43.60 -9.27
N ALA A 107 20.08 43.25 -8.45
CA ALA A 107 19.26 42.06 -8.65
C ALA A 107 18.39 42.10 -9.92
N GLU A 108 18.14 43.28 -10.52
CA GLU A 108 17.37 43.40 -11.77
C GLU A 108 18.18 43.02 -13.03
N THR A 109 19.45 42.64 -12.87
CA THR A 109 20.36 42.32 -13.99
C THR A 109 20.05 40.95 -14.60
N HIS A 110 19.05 40.86 -15.49
CA HIS A 110 18.65 39.62 -16.17
C HIS A 110 19.83 38.79 -16.72
N GLN A 111 20.84 39.42 -17.32
CA GLN A 111 22.00 38.71 -17.88
C GLN A 111 22.83 37.99 -16.80
N ALA A 112 22.87 38.48 -15.56
CA ALA A 112 23.55 37.83 -14.45
C ALA A 112 22.83 36.55 -14.01
N TRP A 113 21.49 36.57 -14.04
CA TRP A 113 20.67 35.39 -13.74
C TRP A 113 20.75 34.31 -14.83
N THR A 114 20.80 34.72 -16.11
CA THR A 114 21.02 33.75 -17.21
C THR A 114 22.42 33.13 -17.15
N THR A 115 23.48 33.90 -16.85
CA THR A 115 24.83 33.33 -16.66
C THR A 115 24.89 32.44 -15.42
N LEU A 116 24.23 32.81 -14.32
CA LEU A 116 24.16 31.99 -13.10
C LEU A 116 23.43 30.65 -13.37
N ALA A 117 22.37 30.66 -14.16
CA ALA A 117 21.69 29.44 -14.61
C ALA A 117 22.61 28.54 -15.44
N SER A 118 23.38 29.09 -16.39
CA SER A 118 24.38 28.33 -17.15
C SER A 118 25.47 27.75 -16.24
N ILE A 119 26.00 28.52 -15.29
CA ILE A 119 26.99 28.03 -14.31
C ILE A 119 26.42 26.85 -13.50
N PHE A 120 25.18 26.94 -13.01
CA PHE A 120 24.55 25.83 -12.30
C PHE A 120 24.29 24.60 -13.18
N ARG A 121 24.05 24.77 -14.49
CA ARG A 121 23.93 23.64 -15.44
C ARG A 121 25.25 22.89 -15.61
N GLU A 122 26.34 23.59 -15.91
CA GLU A 122 27.65 22.95 -16.11
C GLU A 122 28.19 22.32 -14.82
N ARG A 123 27.78 22.81 -13.64
CA ARG A 123 28.12 22.22 -12.33
C ARG A 123 27.25 21.02 -11.93
N GLY A 124 26.20 20.69 -12.68
CA GLY A 124 25.26 19.63 -12.29
C GLY A 124 24.36 19.99 -11.11
N GLU A 125 23.99 21.26 -10.94
CA GLU A 125 23.02 21.74 -9.94
C GLU A 125 21.68 22.20 -10.58
N PRO A 126 20.93 21.31 -11.27
CA PRO A 126 19.81 21.67 -12.13
C PRO A 126 18.62 22.30 -11.39
N SER A 127 18.30 21.90 -10.16
CA SER A 127 17.25 22.53 -9.35
C SER A 127 17.57 24.02 -9.05
N ARG A 128 18.84 24.33 -8.80
CA ARG A 128 19.33 25.70 -8.63
C ARG A 128 19.36 26.45 -9.96
N ALA A 129 19.77 25.81 -11.05
CA ALA A 129 19.68 26.38 -12.40
C ALA A 129 18.23 26.78 -12.76
N LEU A 130 17.26 25.89 -12.55
CA LEU A 130 15.84 26.14 -12.81
C LEU A 130 15.33 27.34 -12.03
N SER A 131 15.67 27.46 -10.74
CA SER A 131 15.30 28.65 -9.96
C SER A 131 15.88 29.94 -10.54
N ALA A 132 17.14 29.94 -10.98
CA ALA A 132 17.79 31.09 -11.60
C ALA A 132 17.18 31.44 -12.96
N MET A 133 16.78 30.44 -13.76
CA MET A 133 16.03 30.64 -15.01
C MET A 133 14.65 31.27 -14.76
N VAL A 134 13.90 30.78 -13.77
CA VAL A 134 12.60 31.35 -13.38
C VAL A 134 12.75 32.81 -12.93
N TYR A 135 13.77 33.16 -12.15
CA TYR A 135 14.08 34.56 -11.81
C TYR A 135 14.44 35.39 -13.07
N ALA A 136 15.23 34.85 -14.00
CA ALA A 136 15.56 35.53 -15.25
C ALA A 136 14.31 35.82 -16.11
N ALA A 137 13.37 34.87 -16.19
CA ALA A 137 12.10 35.04 -16.90
C ALA A 137 11.17 36.06 -16.20
N HIS A 138 11.13 36.07 -14.86
CA HIS A 138 10.40 37.10 -14.09
C HIS A 138 10.91 38.53 -14.35
N LEU A 139 12.20 38.71 -14.65
CA LEU A 139 12.78 40.01 -15.05
C LEU A 139 12.43 40.43 -16.49
N ARG A 140 12.01 39.49 -17.35
CA ARG A 140 11.49 39.77 -18.70
C ARG A 140 10.10 39.15 -18.91
N PRO A 141 9.06 39.60 -18.18
CA PRO A 141 7.74 38.95 -18.15
C PRO A 141 6.89 39.15 -19.44
N LYS A 142 7.51 39.58 -20.54
CA LYS A 142 6.93 39.66 -21.90
C LYS A 142 7.66 38.78 -22.90
N ASP A 143 8.75 38.14 -22.49
CA ASP A 143 9.59 37.29 -23.31
C ASP A 143 9.04 35.86 -23.26
N ILE A 144 8.37 35.43 -24.34
CA ILE A 144 7.72 34.12 -24.39
C ILE A 144 8.78 33.00 -24.45
N SER A 145 9.91 33.20 -25.14
CA SER A 145 10.93 32.15 -25.28
C SER A 145 11.57 31.85 -23.93
N GLY A 146 11.90 32.86 -23.12
CA GLY A 146 12.41 32.65 -21.77
C GLY A 146 11.48 31.80 -20.87
N TRP A 147 10.15 31.97 -20.98
CA TRP A 147 9.21 31.11 -20.25
C TRP A 147 9.13 29.68 -20.81
N LEU A 148 9.26 29.50 -22.13
CA LEU A 148 9.29 28.18 -22.76
C LEU A 148 10.57 27.42 -22.43
N GLU A 149 11.72 28.09 -22.44
CA GLU A 149 13.04 27.54 -22.06
C GLU A 149 13.07 27.13 -20.58
N CYS A 150 12.44 27.90 -19.67
CA CYS A 150 12.23 27.47 -18.29
C CYS A 150 11.34 26.22 -18.21
N ALA A 151 10.26 26.18 -18.99
CA ALA A 151 9.28 25.09 -18.94
C ALA A 151 9.80 23.78 -19.55
N SER A 152 10.62 23.83 -20.60
CA SER A 152 11.29 22.64 -21.16
C SER A 152 12.39 22.14 -20.22
N PHE A 153 13.24 23.03 -19.70
CA PHE A 153 14.30 22.65 -18.75
C PHE A 153 13.73 21.99 -17.48
N ALA A 154 12.53 22.40 -17.03
CA ALA A 154 11.80 21.78 -15.92
C ALA A 154 11.14 20.42 -16.26
N LEU A 155 11.20 19.95 -17.51
CA LEU A 155 10.63 18.69 -17.98
C LEU A 155 11.67 17.71 -18.52
N ASP A 156 12.77 18.24 -19.06
CA ASP A 156 13.93 17.46 -19.55
C ASP A 156 14.77 16.90 -18.38
N PHE A 157 14.64 17.49 -17.17
CA PHE A 157 15.33 17.04 -15.98
C PHE A 157 14.43 16.16 -15.09
N ASP A 158 14.82 14.89 -14.93
CA ASP A 158 14.11 13.87 -14.14
C ASP A 158 14.96 13.48 -12.91
N GLU A 159 14.51 13.88 -11.72
CA GLU A 159 15.18 13.58 -10.44
C GLU A 159 14.23 12.83 -9.49
N SER A 160 14.67 12.59 -8.24
CA SER A 160 13.94 11.80 -7.26
C SER A 160 12.46 12.19 -7.14
N ARG A 161 11.60 11.17 -7.01
CA ARG A 161 10.13 11.21 -7.09
C ARG A 161 9.45 12.40 -6.39
N ASP A 162 10.01 12.85 -5.27
CA ASP A 162 9.46 13.93 -4.46
C ASP A 162 9.72 15.32 -5.07
N GLN A 163 10.90 15.56 -5.68
CA GLN A 163 11.22 16.82 -6.38
C GLN A 163 10.57 16.92 -7.76
N ALA A 164 10.26 15.79 -8.40
CA ALA A 164 9.56 15.77 -9.69
C ALA A 164 8.18 16.46 -9.65
N VAL A 165 7.52 16.49 -8.48
CA VAL A 165 6.23 17.18 -8.29
C VAL A 165 6.41 18.70 -8.42
N ASP A 166 7.39 19.27 -7.72
CA ASP A 166 7.71 20.71 -7.75
C ASP A 166 8.18 21.14 -9.14
N SER A 167 9.00 20.33 -9.81
CA SER A 167 9.46 20.59 -11.19
C SER A 167 8.27 20.68 -12.17
N LEU A 168 7.33 19.74 -12.12
CA LEU A 168 6.10 19.81 -12.94
C LEU A 168 5.26 21.05 -12.63
N ASP A 169 5.19 21.49 -11.36
CA ASP A 169 4.44 22.69 -11.00
C ASP A 169 5.12 23.99 -11.46
N THR A 170 6.44 24.08 -11.42
CA THR A 170 7.16 25.21 -12.05
C THR A 170 6.98 25.24 -13.56
N ALA A 171 7.01 24.09 -14.25
CA ALA A 171 6.71 23.99 -15.68
C ALA A 171 5.28 24.48 -16.00
N ARG A 172 4.29 24.01 -15.23
CA ARG A 172 2.87 24.44 -15.34
C ARG A 172 2.72 25.95 -15.14
N LEU A 173 3.44 26.54 -14.20
CA LEU A 173 3.47 27.99 -13.95
C LEU A 173 4.13 28.75 -15.10
N CYS A 174 5.23 28.26 -15.65
CA CYS A 174 5.94 28.88 -16.77
C CYS A 174 5.11 28.89 -18.06
N TYR A 175 4.49 27.76 -18.44
CA TYR A 175 3.53 27.75 -19.56
C TYR A 175 2.30 28.66 -19.29
N SER A 176 1.84 28.73 -18.05
CA SER A 176 0.77 29.67 -17.65
C SER A 176 1.23 31.14 -17.59
N ALA A 177 2.53 31.42 -17.60
CA ALA A 177 3.09 32.75 -17.82
C ALA A 177 3.13 33.09 -19.31
N ALA A 178 3.65 32.18 -20.15
CA ALA A 178 3.62 32.32 -21.61
C ALA A 178 2.20 32.60 -22.14
N LEU A 179 1.20 31.82 -21.71
CA LEU A 179 -0.20 31.98 -22.14
C LEU A 179 -0.91 33.24 -21.60
N ARG A 180 -0.32 33.95 -20.63
CA ARG A 180 -0.79 35.30 -20.22
C ARG A 180 -0.24 36.41 -21.14
N ILE A 181 0.84 36.13 -21.86
CA ILE A 181 1.44 37.05 -22.85
C ILE A 181 0.77 36.84 -24.21
N ASP A 182 0.70 35.59 -24.68
CA ASP A 182 -0.06 35.20 -25.87
C ASP A 182 -1.03 34.04 -25.59
N PRO A 183 -2.32 34.32 -25.37
CA PRO A 183 -3.36 33.29 -25.23
C PRO A 183 -3.62 32.46 -26.48
N ALA A 184 -3.11 32.85 -27.67
CA ALA A 184 -3.23 32.10 -28.91
C ALA A 184 -2.11 31.08 -29.14
N HIS A 185 -0.96 31.22 -28.45
CA HIS A 185 0.19 30.35 -28.63
C HIS A 185 -0.15 28.88 -28.36
N ILE A 186 0.22 28.01 -29.30
CA ILE A 186 -0.24 26.61 -29.33
C ILE A 186 0.73 25.73 -28.55
N ASP A 187 2.03 25.92 -28.72
CA ASP A 187 3.06 25.07 -28.12
C ASP A 187 3.08 25.19 -26.58
N ALA A 188 2.96 26.41 -26.04
CA ALA A 188 2.78 26.61 -24.60
C ALA A 188 1.49 25.97 -24.05
N ARG A 189 0.43 25.88 -24.88
CA ARG A 189 -0.84 25.25 -24.48
C ARG A 189 -0.74 23.73 -24.51
N LEU A 190 -0.08 23.17 -25.53
CA LEU A 190 0.19 21.73 -25.63
C LEU A 190 1.11 21.29 -24.50
N GLY A 191 2.19 22.04 -24.22
CA GLY A 191 3.06 21.84 -23.06
C GLY A 191 2.30 21.90 -21.74
N LYS A 192 1.50 22.94 -21.50
CA LYS A 192 0.63 23.02 -20.30
C LYS A 192 -0.31 21.83 -20.18
N ALA A 193 -0.94 21.39 -21.27
CA ALA A 193 -1.85 20.26 -21.27
C ALA A 193 -1.13 18.94 -20.92
N ALA A 194 0.05 18.70 -21.50
CA ALA A 194 0.90 17.55 -21.21
C ALA A 194 1.40 17.54 -19.75
N VAL A 195 1.77 18.70 -19.18
CA VAL A 195 2.14 18.81 -17.76
C VAL A 195 0.94 18.52 -16.86
N CYS A 196 -0.23 19.12 -17.12
CA CYS A 196 -1.47 18.79 -16.42
C CYS A 196 -1.83 17.30 -16.55
N HIS A 197 -1.44 16.63 -17.64
CA HIS A 197 -1.61 15.18 -17.81
C HIS A 197 -0.67 14.40 -16.89
N ARG A 198 0.65 14.67 -16.91
CA ARG A 198 1.65 14.05 -16.02
C ARG A 198 1.32 14.22 -14.53
N GLN A 199 0.68 15.33 -14.16
CA GLN A 199 0.22 15.62 -12.79
C GLN A 199 -1.12 14.95 -12.40
N GLY A 200 -1.78 14.22 -13.31
CA GLY A 200 -3.11 13.65 -13.07
C GLY A 200 -4.25 14.69 -13.00
N HIS A 201 -4.00 15.93 -13.42
CA HIS A 201 -4.99 17.00 -13.53
C HIS A 201 -5.77 16.92 -14.85
N TYR A 202 -6.28 15.72 -15.17
CA TYR A 202 -6.91 15.37 -16.45
C TYR A 202 -7.97 16.36 -16.93
N ALA A 203 -8.82 16.86 -16.03
CA ALA A 203 -9.86 17.84 -16.36
C ALA A 203 -9.28 19.15 -16.96
N ALA A 204 -8.14 19.62 -16.45
CA ALA A 204 -7.45 20.80 -16.98
C ALA A 204 -6.80 20.50 -18.33
N ALA A 205 -6.12 19.34 -18.46
CA ALA A 205 -5.54 18.90 -19.73
C ALA A 205 -6.59 18.82 -20.85
N ILE A 206 -7.74 18.18 -20.59
CA ILE A 206 -8.87 18.10 -21.52
C ILE A 206 -9.35 19.49 -21.94
N THR A 207 -9.45 20.47 -21.03
CA THR A 207 -9.87 21.84 -21.40
C THR A 207 -8.88 22.56 -22.31
N GLU A 208 -7.57 22.37 -22.09
CA GLU A 208 -6.55 22.99 -22.95
C GLU A 208 -6.51 22.31 -24.32
N TYR A 209 -6.48 20.97 -24.39
CA TYR A 209 -6.54 20.22 -25.68
C TYR A 209 -7.79 20.59 -26.50
N LYS A 210 -8.99 20.66 -25.87
CA LYS A 210 -10.21 21.17 -26.51
C LYS A 210 -10.04 22.55 -27.15
N SER A 211 -9.23 23.42 -26.56
CA SER A 211 -9.01 24.78 -27.05
C SER A 211 -7.90 24.89 -28.12
N ILE A 212 -7.02 23.89 -28.24
CA ILE A 212 -6.16 23.70 -29.41
C ILE A 212 -7.01 23.23 -30.61
N LEU A 213 -7.82 22.18 -30.45
CA LEU A 213 -8.63 21.61 -31.54
C LEU A 213 -9.66 22.60 -32.12
N LYS A 214 -10.16 23.56 -31.32
CA LYS A 214 -10.95 24.69 -31.81
C LYS A 214 -10.25 25.60 -32.82
N ARG A 215 -8.91 25.54 -32.90
CA ARG A 215 -8.05 26.28 -33.85
C ARG A 215 -7.49 25.35 -34.93
N GLN A 216 -7.09 24.14 -34.56
CA GLN A 216 -6.52 23.10 -35.44
C GLN A 216 -7.30 21.78 -35.29
N PRO A 217 -8.50 21.67 -35.89
CA PRO A 217 -9.35 20.47 -35.78
C PRO A 217 -8.85 19.28 -36.64
N HIS A 218 -7.69 19.41 -37.28
CA HIS A 218 -7.03 18.37 -38.07
C HIS A 218 -5.78 17.79 -37.38
N ASP A 219 -5.49 18.18 -36.14
CA ASP A 219 -4.33 17.71 -35.40
C ASP A 219 -4.64 16.39 -34.69
N LEU A 220 -4.29 15.28 -35.36
CA LEU A 220 -4.52 13.92 -34.87
C LEU A 220 -3.80 13.64 -33.55
N GLU A 221 -2.61 14.20 -33.36
CA GLU A 221 -1.79 13.99 -32.17
C GLU A 221 -2.43 14.62 -30.93
N VAL A 222 -3.06 15.79 -31.10
CA VAL A 222 -3.87 16.42 -30.05
C VAL A 222 -5.20 15.70 -29.83
N VAL A 223 -5.79 15.08 -30.86
CA VAL A 223 -6.98 14.21 -30.68
C VAL A 223 -6.63 12.95 -29.87
N ARG A 224 -5.50 12.29 -30.16
CA ARG A 224 -4.97 11.14 -29.38
C ARG A 224 -4.74 11.52 -27.92
N LYS A 225 -3.99 12.60 -27.66
CA LYS A 225 -3.72 13.08 -26.30
C LYS A 225 -4.97 13.54 -25.53
N LEU A 226 -6.00 14.01 -26.24
CA LEU A 226 -7.31 14.27 -25.63
C LEU A 226 -8.05 12.96 -25.30
N ALA A 227 -7.97 11.94 -26.16
CA ALA A 227 -8.54 10.63 -25.89
C ALA A 227 -7.89 9.94 -24.68
N GLU A 228 -6.57 9.94 -24.59
CA GLU A 228 -5.78 9.51 -23.43
C GLU A 228 -6.25 10.22 -22.15
N ALA A 229 -6.29 11.57 -22.16
CA ALA A 229 -6.71 12.35 -21.01
C ALA A 229 -8.18 12.11 -20.60
N CYS A 230 -9.06 11.89 -21.57
CA CYS A 230 -10.44 11.50 -21.30
C CYS A 230 -10.54 10.08 -20.72
N LEU A 231 -9.71 9.16 -21.18
CA LEU A 231 -9.61 7.81 -20.64
C LEU A 231 -9.05 7.84 -19.22
N ASP A 232 -7.87 8.40 -18.95
CA ASP A 232 -7.24 8.35 -17.62
C ASP A 232 -7.99 9.17 -16.53
N SER A 233 -8.90 10.05 -16.94
CA SER A 233 -9.80 10.75 -16.02
C SER A 233 -10.65 9.79 -15.17
N ARG A 234 -10.84 10.12 -13.88
CA ARG A 234 -11.73 9.36 -12.98
C ARG A 234 -13.21 9.36 -13.41
N ASN A 235 -13.60 10.29 -14.29
CA ASN A 235 -14.97 10.50 -14.76
C ASN A 235 -15.11 10.17 -16.26
N THR A 236 -14.61 9.00 -16.66
CA THR A 236 -14.53 8.53 -18.06
C THR A 236 -15.81 8.80 -18.87
N SER A 237 -16.97 8.39 -18.35
CA SER A 237 -18.27 8.53 -19.01
C SER A 237 -18.68 9.97 -19.34
N ALA A 238 -18.19 10.96 -18.59
CA ALA A 238 -18.43 12.38 -18.85
C ALA A 238 -17.34 13.02 -19.73
N ALA A 239 -16.15 12.42 -19.80
CA ALA A 239 -15.00 12.93 -20.55
C ALA A 239 -14.97 12.40 -22.00
N VAL A 240 -15.12 11.08 -22.17
CA VAL A 240 -14.99 10.37 -23.46
C VAL A 240 -15.91 10.89 -24.58
N PRO A 241 -17.16 11.38 -24.34
CA PRO A 241 -17.96 12.01 -25.40
C PRO A 241 -17.25 13.17 -26.13
N SER A 242 -16.31 13.85 -25.46
CA SER A 242 -15.47 14.87 -26.12
C SER A 242 -14.38 14.29 -27.03
N ALA A 243 -13.88 13.09 -26.74
CA ALA A 243 -12.90 12.41 -27.59
C ALA A 243 -13.58 11.84 -28.83
N VAL A 244 -14.77 11.26 -28.65
CA VAL A 244 -15.66 10.85 -29.75
C VAL A 244 -15.98 12.01 -30.69
N GLU A 245 -16.37 13.18 -30.15
CA GLU A 245 -16.65 14.36 -30.97
C GLU A 245 -15.40 14.90 -31.69
N ALA A 246 -14.23 14.88 -31.02
CA ALA A 246 -12.97 15.29 -31.63
C ALA A 246 -12.57 14.38 -32.82
N TYR A 247 -12.65 13.06 -32.66
CA TYR A 247 -12.42 12.11 -33.76
C TYR A 247 -13.47 12.24 -34.88
N LYS A 248 -14.76 12.45 -34.55
CA LYS A 248 -15.80 12.71 -35.56
C LYS A 248 -15.48 13.94 -36.40
N GLN A 249 -15.06 15.04 -35.78
CA GLN A 249 -14.64 16.26 -36.48
C GLN A 249 -13.39 16.03 -37.34
N PHE A 250 -12.38 15.33 -36.82
CA PHE A 250 -11.18 14.94 -37.56
C PHE A 250 -11.52 14.12 -38.80
N PHE A 251 -12.21 12.98 -38.66
CA PHE A 251 -12.56 12.12 -39.79
C PHE A 251 -13.48 12.84 -40.78
N ALA A 252 -14.45 13.66 -40.33
CA ALA A 252 -15.29 14.45 -41.22
C ALA A 252 -14.52 15.49 -42.05
N LEU A 253 -13.39 16.00 -41.56
CA LEU A 253 -12.50 16.88 -42.31
C LEU A 253 -11.59 16.11 -43.27
N VAL A 254 -10.97 15.01 -42.82
CA VAL A 254 -10.05 14.21 -43.64
C VAL A 254 -10.79 13.54 -44.81
N THR A 255 -11.93 12.90 -44.55
CA THR A 255 -12.78 12.27 -45.59
C THR A 255 -13.26 13.26 -46.66
N ARG A 256 -13.30 14.57 -46.37
CA ARG A 256 -13.65 15.62 -47.35
C ARG A 256 -12.46 16.19 -48.12
N ARG A 257 -11.23 16.04 -47.62
CA ARG A 257 -10.06 16.79 -48.09
C ARG A 257 -8.98 15.91 -48.73
N TRP A 258 -8.89 14.64 -48.34
CA TRP A 258 -7.87 13.71 -48.82
C TRP A 258 -8.52 12.51 -49.52
N PRO A 259 -8.12 12.16 -50.76
CA PRO A 259 -8.45 10.86 -51.32
C PRO A 259 -7.72 9.77 -50.50
N PRO A 260 -8.29 8.57 -50.35
CA PRO A 260 -7.68 7.51 -49.55
C PRO A 260 -6.37 7.03 -50.20
N LEU A 261 -5.26 7.45 -49.59
CA LEU A 261 -3.88 7.20 -50.01
C LEU A 261 -3.09 6.71 -48.79
N GLN A 262 -2.99 5.39 -48.66
CA GLN A 262 -2.04 4.60 -47.86
C GLN A 262 -1.22 5.37 -46.79
N GLU A 263 -1.89 5.79 -45.72
CA GLU A 263 -1.25 6.00 -44.41
C GLU A 263 -1.70 4.87 -43.48
N ASP A 264 -0.90 3.80 -43.41
CA ASP A 264 -1.22 2.60 -42.61
C ASP A 264 -1.37 2.90 -41.11
N SER A 265 -0.92 4.07 -40.64
CA SER A 265 -1.18 4.56 -39.27
C SER A 265 -2.66 4.66 -38.94
N LEU A 266 -3.53 5.08 -39.87
CA LEU A 266 -4.91 5.48 -39.56
C LEU A 266 -5.81 4.33 -39.10
N TRP A 267 -5.41 3.07 -39.32
CA TRP A 267 -6.10 1.90 -38.78
C TRP A 267 -6.17 1.90 -37.25
N HIS A 268 -5.09 2.32 -36.58
CA HIS A 268 -5.00 2.42 -35.13
C HIS A 268 -5.98 3.47 -34.58
N ASP A 269 -6.12 4.60 -35.27
CA ASP A 269 -7.02 5.69 -34.90
C ASP A 269 -8.49 5.33 -35.07
N ILE A 270 -8.82 4.51 -36.09
CA ILE A 270 -10.15 3.88 -36.20
C ILE A 270 -10.38 2.96 -35.00
N GLY A 271 -9.39 2.17 -34.59
CA GLY A 271 -9.46 1.35 -33.37
C GLY A 271 -9.76 2.17 -32.12
N ILE A 272 -8.96 3.18 -31.83
CA ILE A 272 -9.12 4.07 -30.66
C ILE A 272 -10.49 4.77 -30.69
N PHE A 273 -10.89 5.33 -31.83
CA PHE A 273 -12.18 6.03 -31.97
C PHE A 273 -13.37 5.12 -31.66
N VAL A 274 -13.32 3.88 -32.15
CA VAL A 274 -14.40 2.90 -31.95
C VAL A 274 -14.38 2.34 -30.52
N ASP A 275 -13.22 2.15 -29.91
CA ASP A 275 -13.08 1.77 -28.50
C ASP A 275 -13.64 2.85 -27.55
N LEU A 276 -13.49 4.14 -27.90
CA LEU A 276 -14.12 5.25 -27.14
C LEU A 276 -15.65 5.17 -27.20
N LEU A 277 -16.25 4.93 -28.37
CA LEU A 277 -17.70 4.70 -28.53
C LEU A 277 -18.17 3.48 -27.73
N ALA A 278 -17.43 2.37 -27.81
CA ALA A 278 -17.71 1.15 -27.06
C ALA A 278 -17.62 1.35 -25.53
N SER A 279 -16.73 2.22 -25.05
CA SER A 279 -16.62 2.54 -23.61
C SER A 279 -17.85 3.28 -23.05
N ILE A 280 -18.59 4.01 -23.90
CA ILE A 280 -19.89 4.63 -23.57
C ILE A 280 -21.04 3.60 -23.70
N ASN A 281 -20.77 2.40 -24.25
CA ASN A 281 -21.74 1.36 -24.65
C ASN A 281 -22.51 1.68 -25.95
N GLN A 282 -22.00 2.58 -26.81
CA GLN A 282 -22.62 2.93 -28.10
C GLN A 282 -22.23 1.93 -29.21
N TYR A 283 -22.45 0.63 -28.97
CA TYR A 283 -21.92 -0.46 -29.82
C TYR A 283 -22.46 -0.45 -31.27
N GLU A 284 -23.69 -0.01 -31.51
CA GLU A 284 -24.24 0.13 -32.87
C GLU A 284 -23.51 1.22 -33.68
N GLU A 285 -23.27 2.37 -33.05
CA GLU A 285 -22.54 3.49 -33.65
C GLU A 285 -21.06 3.13 -33.82
N ALA A 286 -20.48 2.39 -32.87
CA ALA A 286 -19.14 1.84 -32.95
C ALA A 286 -18.97 0.92 -34.18
N ILE A 287 -19.91 -0.02 -34.42
CA ILE A 287 -19.89 -0.89 -35.60
C ILE A 287 -20.10 -0.09 -36.89
N TYR A 288 -21.03 0.87 -36.90
CA TYR A 288 -21.26 1.74 -38.06
C TYR A 288 -20.01 2.54 -38.46
N GLU A 289 -19.38 3.22 -37.50
CA GLU A 289 -18.17 3.99 -37.74
C GLU A 289 -16.98 3.09 -38.14
N LEU A 290 -16.77 1.94 -37.48
CA LEU A 290 -15.73 0.99 -37.87
C LEU A 290 -15.90 0.55 -39.33
N LYS A 291 -17.11 0.14 -39.73
CA LYS A 291 -17.43 -0.24 -41.11
C LYS A 291 -17.17 0.93 -42.08
N SER A 292 -17.74 2.09 -41.81
CA SER A 292 -17.70 3.25 -42.71
C SER A 292 -16.30 3.84 -42.88
N ARG A 293 -15.52 3.99 -41.80
CA ARG A 293 -14.13 4.50 -41.87
C ARG A 293 -13.17 3.49 -42.51
N SER A 294 -13.30 2.21 -42.20
CA SER A 294 -12.52 1.15 -42.88
C SER A 294 -12.82 1.12 -44.38
N ARG A 295 -14.10 1.29 -44.76
CA ARG A 295 -14.53 1.33 -46.15
C ARG A 295 -13.95 2.54 -46.90
N TRP A 296 -13.94 3.71 -46.26
CA TRP A 296 -13.30 4.90 -46.81
C TRP A 296 -11.78 4.71 -46.98
N LEU A 297 -11.06 4.24 -45.95
CA LEU A 297 -9.61 4.09 -45.95
C LEU A 297 -9.11 3.11 -47.03
N VAL A 298 -9.89 2.06 -47.32
CA VAL A 298 -9.61 1.06 -48.37
C VAL A 298 -9.99 1.54 -49.79
N GLY A 299 -10.54 2.75 -49.94
CA GLY A 299 -10.88 3.32 -51.24
C GLY A 299 -12.30 3.04 -51.73
N ARG A 300 -13.17 2.46 -50.90
CA ARG A 300 -14.56 2.09 -51.23
C ARG A 300 -15.59 3.11 -50.71
N SER A 301 -15.21 4.38 -50.53
CA SER A 301 -16.12 5.43 -50.01
C SER A 301 -17.31 5.78 -50.92
N SER A 302 -17.31 5.30 -52.16
CA SER A 302 -18.46 5.30 -53.07
C SER A 302 -19.62 4.43 -52.59
N ASP A 303 -19.33 3.36 -51.83
CA ASP A 303 -20.24 2.25 -51.58
C ASP A 303 -21.12 2.55 -50.36
N LEU A 304 -21.86 3.67 -50.43
CA LEU A 304 -22.71 4.16 -49.34
C LEU A 304 -23.92 3.25 -49.08
N PHE A 305 -24.33 2.44 -50.06
CA PHE A 305 -25.46 1.50 -49.92
C PHE A 305 -25.22 0.44 -48.83
N TRP A 306 -23.98 0.18 -48.42
CA TRP A 306 -23.67 -0.71 -47.30
C TRP A 306 -24.12 -0.15 -45.94
N ASP A 307 -24.36 1.17 -45.83
CA ASP A 307 -24.84 1.81 -44.59
C ASP A 307 -26.31 1.51 -44.28
N GLU A 308 -27.05 1.00 -45.28
CA GLU A 308 -28.41 0.46 -45.13
C GLU A 308 -28.37 -0.93 -44.45
N TRP A 309 -27.27 -1.69 -44.60
CA TRP A 309 -27.10 -3.04 -44.06
C TRP A 309 -26.48 -2.99 -42.65
N LYS A 310 -27.33 -2.71 -41.66
CA LYS A 310 -26.95 -2.56 -40.24
C LYS A 310 -26.92 -3.87 -39.46
N ASP A 311 -27.80 -4.81 -39.80
CA ASP A 311 -28.01 -6.02 -39.00
C ASP A 311 -26.89 -7.07 -39.15
N ASP A 312 -26.23 -7.09 -40.32
CA ASP A 312 -25.11 -7.98 -40.64
C ASP A 312 -23.93 -7.25 -41.30
N ASP A 313 -22.80 -7.95 -41.49
CA ASP A 313 -21.52 -7.40 -41.90
C ASP A 313 -20.99 -8.01 -43.20
N ARG A 314 -21.91 -8.42 -44.09
CA ARG A 314 -21.61 -9.07 -45.38
C ARG A 314 -20.59 -8.36 -46.28
N GLU A 315 -20.41 -7.05 -46.13
CA GLU A 315 -19.38 -6.32 -46.88
C GLU A 315 -17.94 -6.70 -46.48
N TRP A 316 -17.73 -7.20 -45.25
CA TRP A 316 -16.43 -7.61 -44.70
C TRP A 316 -16.26 -9.14 -44.62
N ASP A 317 -17.16 -9.92 -45.20
CA ASP A 317 -16.93 -11.35 -45.44
C ASP A 317 -15.70 -11.56 -46.35
N LEU A 318 -15.05 -12.72 -46.23
CA LEU A 318 -14.13 -13.18 -47.27
C LEU A 318 -14.91 -13.48 -48.56
N ASP A 319 -15.86 -14.42 -48.50
CA ASP A 319 -16.64 -14.87 -49.65
C ASP A 319 -17.63 -13.83 -50.18
N GLU A 320 -17.85 -13.83 -51.49
CA GLU A 320 -18.86 -12.95 -52.13
C GLU A 320 -20.30 -13.49 -52.02
N LEU A 321 -20.50 -14.68 -51.44
CA LEU A 321 -21.80 -15.36 -51.40
C LEU A 321 -22.94 -14.52 -50.78
N ARG A 322 -22.67 -13.74 -49.73
CA ARG A 322 -23.65 -12.80 -49.14
C ARG A 322 -23.70 -11.43 -49.83
N ARG A 323 -22.69 -11.07 -50.63
CA ARG A 323 -22.64 -9.82 -51.40
C ARG A 323 -23.38 -9.91 -52.74
N MET A 324 -23.25 -11.04 -53.44
CA MET A 324 -23.91 -11.30 -54.74
C MET A 324 -25.43 -11.04 -54.80
N PRO A 325 -26.26 -11.36 -53.79
CA PRO A 325 -27.70 -11.06 -53.83
C PRO A 325 -28.07 -9.60 -53.51
N VAL A 326 -27.11 -8.69 -53.33
CA VAL A 326 -27.38 -7.27 -53.09
C VAL A 326 -27.43 -6.53 -54.44
N ASN A 327 -28.62 -6.06 -54.84
CA ASN A 327 -28.86 -5.45 -56.16
C ASN A 327 -27.91 -4.29 -56.54
N SER A 328 -27.35 -3.58 -55.55
CA SER A 328 -26.41 -2.47 -55.75
C SER A 328 -24.93 -2.91 -55.84
N TYR A 329 -24.62 -4.17 -55.56
CA TYR A 329 -23.28 -4.74 -55.64
C TYR A 329 -23.03 -5.38 -57.01
N SER A 330 -21.81 -5.23 -57.56
CA SER A 330 -21.43 -5.88 -58.81
C SER A 330 -20.00 -6.43 -58.74
N SER A 331 -19.88 -7.75 -58.69
CA SER A 331 -18.60 -8.49 -58.70
C SER A 331 -17.73 -8.17 -59.94
N LEU A 332 -18.32 -7.69 -61.03
CA LEU A 332 -17.59 -7.23 -62.22
C LEU A 332 -16.70 -5.99 -61.99
N TYR A 333 -17.02 -5.17 -60.99
CA TYR A 333 -16.27 -3.95 -60.64
C TYR A 333 -15.65 -4.01 -59.24
N ALA A 334 -16.17 -4.88 -58.36
CA ALA A 334 -15.66 -5.06 -57.00
C ALA A 334 -14.35 -5.87 -56.98
N LYS A 335 -13.26 -5.25 -56.50
CA LYS A 335 -12.04 -6.00 -56.16
C LYS A 335 -12.28 -6.77 -54.86
N SER A 336 -12.35 -8.10 -54.94
CA SER A 336 -12.58 -8.98 -53.77
C SER A 336 -11.54 -8.76 -52.64
N SER A 337 -10.30 -8.42 -53.00
CA SER A 337 -9.23 -8.08 -52.04
C SER A 337 -9.50 -6.83 -51.19
N LEU A 338 -10.37 -5.91 -51.64
CA LEU A 338 -10.73 -4.68 -50.91
C LEU A 338 -11.92 -4.88 -49.94
N HIS A 339 -12.40 -6.11 -49.78
CA HIS A 339 -13.49 -6.47 -48.86
C HIS A 339 -12.88 -7.11 -47.59
N GLY A 340 -13.31 -8.30 -47.15
CA GLY A 340 -12.86 -8.88 -45.88
C GLY A 340 -11.35 -8.99 -45.69
N ASN A 341 -10.59 -9.24 -46.76
CA ASN A 341 -9.12 -9.30 -46.74
C ASN A 341 -8.43 -7.96 -46.43
N ALA A 342 -9.13 -6.83 -46.55
CA ALA A 342 -8.58 -5.49 -46.27
C ALA A 342 -8.91 -4.97 -44.86
N LEU A 343 -9.62 -5.72 -44.03
CA LEU A 343 -9.92 -5.34 -42.64
C LEU A 343 -8.88 -5.98 -41.69
N PRO A 344 -8.10 -5.18 -40.94
CA PRO A 344 -7.18 -5.66 -39.91
C PRO A 344 -7.81 -6.61 -38.88
N GLN A 345 -6.98 -7.50 -38.33
CA GLN A 345 -7.41 -8.56 -37.40
C GLN A 345 -7.98 -7.99 -36.10
N ASP A 346 -7.35 -6.96 -35.54
CA ASP A 346 -7.81 -6.26 -34.33
C ASP A 346 -9.18 -5.58 -34.55
N LEU A 347 -9.39 -4.90 -35.67
CA LEU A 347 -10.67 -4.28 -36.03
C LEU A 347 -11.76 -5.32 -36.30
N ARG A 348 -11.43 -6.44 -36.95
CA ARG A 348 -12.38 -7.55 -37.14
C ARG A 348 -12.79 -8.17 -35.80
N ILE A 349 -11.85 -8.30 -34.86
CA ILE A 349 -12.10 -8.87 -33.53
C ILE A 349 -12.85 -7.87 -32.62
N ARG A 350 -12.58 -6.57 -32.71
CA ARG A 350 -13.42 -5.52 -32.10
C ARG A 350 -14.86 -5.62 -32.60
N LEU A 351 -15.06 -5.67 -33.91
CA LEU A 351 -16.39 -5.81 -34.53
C LEU A 351 -17.10 -7.09 -34.04
N ALA A 352 -16.41 -8.24 -34.00
CA ALA A 352 -16.95 -9.48 -33.43
C ALA A 352 -17.37 -9.30 -31.96
N THR A 353 -16.52 -8.65 -31.16
CA THR A 353 -16.79 -8.36 -29.74
C THR A 353 -18.01 -7.46 -29.57
N TYR A 354 -18.17 -6.41 -30.38
CA TYR A 354 -19.35 -5.53 -30.31
C TYR A 354 -20.62 -6.21 -30.81
N ARG A 355 -20.53 -7.11 -31.80
CA ARG A 355 -21.66 -7.99 -32.18
C ARG A 355 -22.04 -8.94 -31.03
N LEU A 356 -21.10 -9.45 -30.23
CA LEU A 356 -21.42 -10.18 -28.98
C LEU A 356 -22.11 -9.26 -27.96
N LYS A 357 -21.57 -8.05 -27.69
CA LYS A 357 -22.17 -7.08 -26.73
C LYS A 357 -23.63 -6.74 -27.08
N LEU A 358 -24.01 -6.77 -28.36
CA LEU A 358 -25.38 -6.58 -28.87
C LEU A 358 -26.22 -7.88 -28.97
N GLY A 359 -25.65 -9.05 -28.70
CA GLY A 359 -26.32 -10.35 -28.79
C GLY A 359 -26.37 -10.97 -30.20
N HIS A 360 -25.72 -10.36 -31.20
CA HIS A 360 -25.64 -10.85 -32.59
C HIS A 360 -24.58 -11.97 -32.72
N VAL A 361 -24.70 -13.02 -31.90
CA VAL A 361 -23.71 -14.12 -31.77
C VAL A 361 -23.41 -14.80 -33.10
N SER A 362 -24.41 -14.98 -33.96
CA SER A 362 -24.26 -15.62 -35.27
C SER A 362 -23.40 -14.82 -36.25
N GLU A 363 -23.30 -13.49 -36.10
CA GLU A 363 -22.42 -12.65 -36.91
C GLU A 363 -21.02 -12.59 -36.30
N ALA A 364 -20.93 -12.42 -34.97
CA ALA A 364 -19.66 -12.47 -34.24
C ALA A 364 -18.88 -13.77 -34.49
N LEU A 365 -19.56 -14.92 -34.44
CA LEU A 365 -18.93 -16.21 -34.71
C LEU A 365 -18.40 -16.30 -36.15
N LYS A 366 -19.05 -15.70 -37.17
CA LYS A 366 -18.51 -15.69 -38.54
C LYS A 366 -17.16 -14.97 -38.58
N HIS A 367 -17.05 -13.79 -37.98
CA HIS A 367 -15.79 -13.03 -37.95
C HIS A 367 -14.64 -13.80 -37.33
N LEU A 368 -14.91 -14.63 -36.31
CA LEU A 368 -13.92 -15.52 -35.69
C LEU A 368 -13.59 -16.74 -36.59
N HIS A 369 -14.58 -17.38 -37.21
CA HIS A 369 -14.33 -18.50 -38.14
C HIS A 369 -13.57 -18.06 -39.41
N LEU A 370 -13.91 -16.89 -39.97
CA LEU A 370 -13.29 -16.29 -41.16
C LEU A 370 -11.80 -15.94 -40.99
N MET A 371 -11.27 -15.99 -39.77
CA MET A 371 -9.85 -15.75 -39.48
C MET A 371 -8.99 -17.02 -39.55
N GLY A 372 -9.58 -18.22 -39.64
CA GLY A 372 -8.82 -19.48 -39.74
C GLY A 372 -7.85 -19.68 -38.57
N TRP A 373 -8.41 -19.92 -37.39
CA TRP A 373 -7.70 -19.87 -36.10
C TRP A 373 -6.80 -21.10 -35.85
N ASP A 374 -5.62 -21.12 -36.47
CA ASP A 374 -4.51 -22.01 -36.10
C ASP A 374 -3.91 -21.60 -34.74
N ASP A 375 -3.42 -22.55 -33.94
CA ASP A 375 -2.93 -22.29 -32.57
C ASP A 375 -1.83 -21.22 -32.53
N THR A 376 -0.94 -21.16 -33.54
CA THR A 376 0.09 -20.11 -33.67
C THR A 376 -0.50 -18.72 -33.80
N ARG A 377 -1.51 -18.54 -34.67
CA ARG A 377 -2.20 -17.26 -34.88
C ARG A 377 -2.95 -16.78 -33.64
N ARG A 378 -3.41 -17.71 -32.79
CA ARG A 378 -4.01 -17.36 -31.50
C ARG A 378 -2.96 -16.83 -30.52
N ASN A 379 -1.77 -17.44 -30.48
CA ASN A 379 -0.67 -16.96 -29.66
C ASN A 379 -0.20 -15.58 -30.11
N GLU A 380 0.12 -15.43 -31.40
CA GLU A 380 0.52 -14.17 -32.04
C GLU A 380 -0.47 -13.03 -31.69
N PHE A 381 -1.77 -13.28 -31.82
CA PHE A 381 -2.82 -12.32 -31.47
C PHE A 381 -2.91 -12.00 -29.98
N VAL A 382 -2.71 -12.98 -29.10
CA VAL A 382 -2.76 -12.80 -27.64
C VAL A 382 -1.53 -12.05 -27.13
N GLU A 383 -0.38 -12.24 -27.76
CA GLU A 383 0.86 -11.49 -27.49
C GLU A 383 0.75 -10.03 -27.97
N GLU A 384 0.16 -9.78 -29.14
CA GLU A 384 0.00 -8.44 -29.71
C GLU A 384 -1.15 -7.64 -29.08
N PHE A 385 -2.31 -8.28 -28.81
CA PHE A 385 -3.53 -7.61 -28.33
C PHE A 385 -4.16 -8.27 -27.08
N PRO A 386 -3.44 -8.44 -25.96
CA PRO A 386 -3.91 -9.19 -24.78
C PRO A 386 -5.21 -8.63 -24.17
N PHE A 387 -5.38 -7.31 -24.14
CA PHE A 387 -6.60 -6.67 -23.61
C PHE A 387 -7.84 -6.99 -24.47
N LEU A 388 -7.68 -7.01 -25.80
CA LEU A 388 -8.77 -7.30 -26.73
C LEU A 388 -9.11 -8.80 -26.71
N ALA A 389 -8.11 -9.67 -26.58
CA ALA A 389 -8.31 -11.09 -26.34
C ALA A 389 -9.08 -11.37 -25.03
N TYR A 390 -8.77 -10.65 -23.95
CA TYR A 390 -9.47 -10.76 -22.67
C TYR A 390 -10.94 -10.34 -22.78
N ASP A 391 -11.23 -9.18 -23.38
CA ASP A 391 -12.59 -8.66 -23.54
C ASP A 391 -13.44 -9.55 -24.46
N LEU A 392 -12.84 -10.10 -25.53
CA LEU A 392 -13.51 -11.10 -26.38
C LEU A 392 -13.80 -12.40 -25.61
N ALA A 393 -12.83 -12.93 -24.87
CA ALA A 393 -13.01 -14.17 -24.09
C ALA A 393 -14.11 -14.03 -23.03
N PHE A 394 -14.19 -12.87 -22.37
CA PHE A 394 -15.24 -12.54 -21.42
C PHE A 394 -16.64 -12.51 -22.05
N GLU A 395 -16.81 -11.95 -23.25
CA GLU A 395 -18.10 -11.97 -23.96
C GLU A 395 -18.42 -13.35 -24.54
N LEU A 396 -17.43 -14.10 -25.04
CA LEU A 396 -17.62 -15.50 -25.47
C LEU A 396 -18.13 -16.37 -24.31
N HIS A 397 -17.56 -16.21 -23.11
CA HIS A 397 -18.06 -16.84 -21.89
C HIS A 397 -19.53 -16.45 -21.61
N ARG A 398 -19.85 -15.15 -21.63
CA ARG A 398 -21.22 -14.65 -21.37
C ARG A 398 -22.26 -15.11 -22.40
N HIS A 399 -21.85 -15.41 -23.63
CA HIS A 399 -22.71 -15.90 -24.70
C HIS A 399 -22.63 -17.43 -24.91
N GLY A 400 -22.11 -18.19 -23.94
CA GLY A 400 -22.15 -19.65 -23.96
C GLY A 400 -21.27 -20.27 -25.05
N GLN A 401 -20.08 -19.70 -25.28
CA GLN A 401 -19.05 -20.22 -26.19
C GLN A 401 -17.81 -20.66 -25.38
N GLN A 402 -18.05 -21.48 -24.35
CA GLN A 402 -17.06 -21.86 -23.33
C GLN A 402 -15.77 -22.45 -23.90
N PRO A 403 -15.77 -23.38 -24.88
CA PRO A 403 -14.53 -23.99 -25.35
C PRO A 403 -13.56 -22.98 -25.96
N LEU A 404 -14.08 -22.00 -26.72
CA LEU A 404 -13.27 -20.94 -27.32
C LEU A 404 -12.82 -19.93 -26.24
N ALA A 405 -13.70 -19.55 -25.31
CA ALA A 405 -13.35 -18.68 -24.18
C ALA A 405 -12.22 -19.28 -23.30
N ILE A 406 -12.28 -20.59 -23.01
CA ILE A 406 -11.24 -21.28 -22.23
C ILE A 406 -9.89 -21.24 -22.97
N GLN A 407 -9.87 -21.49 -24.28
CA GLN A 407 -8.63 -21.40 -25.08
C GLN A 407 -7.98 -20.00 -24.97
N PHE A 408 -8.75 -18.93 -25.18
CA PHE A 408 -8.24 -17.56 -25.00
C PHE A 408 -7.65 -17.32 -23.60
N LEU A 409 -8.39 -17.70 -22.56
CA LEU A 409 -8.01 -17.47 -21.16
C LEU A 409 -6.77 -18.30 -20.76
N GLN A 410 -6.58 -19.49 -21.36
CA GLN A 410 -5.35 -20.28 -21.22
C GLN A 410 -4.14 -19.60 -21.89
N LEU A 411 -4.30 -19.08 -23.11
CA LEU A 411 -3.21 -18.37 -23.80
C LEU A 411 -2.81 -17.08 -23.07
N LEU A 412 -3.81 -16.31 -22.60
CA LEU A 412 -3.58 -15.15 -21.75
C LEU A 412 -2.85 -15.51 -20.45
N ARG A 413 -3.14 -16.67 -19.87
CA ARG A 413 -2.47 -17.16 -18.65
C ARG A 413 -1.02 -17.54 -18.92
N ASN A 414 -0.72 -18.11 -20.08
CA ASN A 414 0.65 -18.40 -20.49
C ASN A 414 1.47 -17.11 -20.74
N PHE A 415 0.84 -16.06 -21.25
CA PHE A 415 1.49 -14.77 -21.56
C PHE A 415 1.66 -13.86 -20.33
N LEU A 416 0.60 -13.68 -19.53
CA LEU A 416 0.60 -12.80 -18.34
C LEU A 416 1.14 -13.49 -17.08
N GLY A 417 1.26 -14.83 -17.12
CA GLY A 417 1.65 -15.67 -15.98
C GLY A 417 0.52 -15.93 -14.99
N ASP A 418 0.78 -16.83 -14.04
CA ASP A 418 -0.16 -17.28 -12.99
C ASP A 418 -0.57 -16.19 -11.96
N SER A 419 -0.21 -14.93 -12.16
CA SER A 419 -0.28 -13.88 -11.14
C SER A 419 -1.52 -12.97 -11.23
N ASP A 420 -2.33 -13.00 -12.30
CA ASP A 420 -3.58 -12.21 -12.35
C ASP A 420 -4.77 -12.97 -11.71
N PRO A 421 -5.28 -12.52 -10.54
CA PRO A 421 -6.44 -13.14 -9.90
C PRO A 421 -7.72 -12.98 -10.73
N SER A 422 -7.79 -11.94 -11.59
CA SER A 422 -8.95 -11.62 -12.41
C SER A 422 -9.13 -12.65 -13.52
N LEU A 423 -8.07 -12.85 -14.32
CA LEU A 423 -7.98 -13.89 -15.34
C LEU A 423 -8.29 -15.28 -14.77
N LEU A 424 -7.69 -15.66 -13.64
CA LEU A 424 -7.90 -16.95 -12.99
C LEU A 424 -9.36 -17.16 -12.54
N LEU A 425 -10.02 -16.11 -12.02
CA LEU A 425 -11.45 -16.13 -11.68
C LEU A 425 -12.33 -16.31 -12.92
N HIS A 426 -12.02 -15.66 -14.04
CA HIS A 426 -12.77 -15.80 -15.29
C HIS A 426 -12.53 -17.15 -15.99
N LEU A 427 -11.32 -17.71 -15.88
CA LEU A 427 -11.00 -19.06 -16.33
C LEU A 427 -11.76 -20.10 -15.50
N GLY A 428 -11.76 -19.98 -14.16
CA GLY A 428 -12.54 -20.82 -13.27
C GLY A 428 -14.04 -20.81 -13.58
N ARG A 429 -14.63 -19.61 -13.74
CA ARG A 429 -16.04 -19.45 -14.19
C ARG A 429 -16.31 -20.10 -15.54
N SER A 430 -15.37 -20.04 -16.48
CA SER A 430 -15.51 -20.65 -17.81
C SER A 430 -15.50 -22.18 -17.74
N TYR A 431 -14.62 -22.76 -16.91
CA TYR A 431 -14.64 -24.20 -16.62
C TYR A 431 -15.95 -24.65 -15.95
N LEU A 432 -16.50 -23.89 -15.00
CA LEU A 432 -17.82 -24.18 -14.42
C LEU A 432 -18.94 -24.17 -15.45
N ALA A 433 -18.95 -23.18 -16.34
CA ALA A 433 -19.92 -23.10 -17.43
C ALA A 433 -19.74 -24.25 -18.45
N SER A 434 -18.57 -24.90 -18.49
CA SER A 434 -18.27 -26.08 -19.31
C SER A 434 -18.45 -27.41 -18.57
N GLY A 435 -18.79 -27.40 -17.27
CA GLY A 435 -18.95 -28.58 -16.42
C GLY A 435 -17.67 -29.16 -15.82
N GLU A 436 -16.49 -28.60 -16.10
CA GLU A 436 -15.20 -29.07 -15.58
C GLU A 436 -14.94 -28.57 -14.15
N GLN A 437 -15.58 -29.20 -13.17
CA GLN A 437 -15.53 -28.78 -11.77
C GLN A 437 -14.12 -28.86 -11.14
N SER A 438 -13.30 -29.83 -11.53
CA SER A 438 -11.91 -29.97 -11.07
C SER A 438 -10.99 -28.87 -11.61
N SER A 439 -11.03 -28.62 -12.93
CA SER A 439 -10.30 -27.53 -13.58
C SER A 439 -10.69 -26.16 -13.01
N ALA A 440 -11.98 -25.97 -12.68
CA ALA A 440 -12.48 -24.78 -12.04
C ALA A 440 -11.98 -24.59 -10.59
N GLU A 441 -11.98 -25.66 -9.79
CA GLU A 441 -11.44 -25.65 -8.42
C GLU A 441 -9.98 -25.17 -8.39
N GLU A 442 -9.12 -25.72 -9.25
CA GLU A 442 -7.70 -25.35 -9.27
C GLU A 442 -7.49 -23.88 -9.68
N CYS A 443 -8.29 -23.36 -10.62
CA CYS A 443 -8.22 -21.94 -11.02
C CYS A 443 -8.75 -20.99 -9.92
N LEU A 444 -9.82 -21.36 -9.22
CA LEU A 444 -10.38 -20.55 -8.13
C LEU A 444 -9.50 -20.56 -6.88
N LEU A 445 -8.85 -21.68 -6.58
CA LEU A 445 -7.85 -21.76 -5.51
C LEU A 445 -6.64 -20.86 -5.82
N ALA A 446 -6.09 -20.95 -7.04
CA ALA A 446 -5.01 -20.07 -7.48
C ALA A 446 -5.40 -18.57 -7.41
N ALA A 447 -6.64 -18.22 -7.76
CA ALA A 447 -7.14 -16.84 -7.64
C ALA A 447 -7.21 -16.34 -6.18
N ILE A 448 -7.47 -17.22 -5.20
CA ILE A 448 -7.49 -16.89 -3.76
C ILE A 448 -6.06 -16.80 -3.19
N GLU A 449 -5.12 -17.58 -3.73
CA GLU A 449 -3.71 -17.48 -3.36
C GLU A 449 -3.09 -16.16 -3.89
N ALA A 450 -3.42 -15.78 -5.13
CA ALA A 450 -2.99 -14.54 -5.77
C ALA A 450 -3.63 -13.26 -5.17
N ASP A 451 -4.94 -13.25 -4.87
CA ASP A 451 -5.58 -12.17 -4.09
C ASP A 451 -6.35 -12.72 -2.89
N GLN A 452 -5.72 -12.60 -1.71
CA GLN A 452 -6.31 -13.00 -0.43
C GLN A 452 -7.60 -12.26 -0.10
N ASP A 453 -7.88 -11.09 -0.67
CA ASP A 453 -9.14 -10.36 -0.49
C ASP A 453 -10.16 -10.68 -1.61
N SER A 454 -9.91 -11.68 -2.47
CA SER A 454 -10.85 -12.11 -3.51
C SER A 454 -12.10 -12.76 -2.88
N ILE A 455 -13.15 -11.95 -2.73
CA ILE A 455 -14.46 -12.40 -2.26
C ILE A 455 -15.14 -13.21 -3.35
N ASP A 456 -15.09 -12.71 -4.60
CA ASP A 456 -15.74 -13.32 -5.76
C ASP A 456 -15.32 -14.79 -5.94
N ALA A 457 -14.02 -15.10 -5.86
CA ALA A 457 -13.52 -16.47 -6.00
C ALA A 457 -13.97 -17.41 -4.86
N ARG A 458 -14.14 -16.90 -3.64
CA ARG A 458 -14.64 -17.68 -2.50
C ARG A 458 -16.12 -18.01 -2.62
N ILE A 459 -16.93 -17.08 -3.12
CA ILE A 459 -18.37 -17.30 -3.35
C ILE A 459 -18.55 -18.37 -4.43
N GLU A 460 -17.83 -18.27 -5.56
CA GLU A 460 -17.88 -19.31 -6.60
C GLU A 460 -17.42 -20.67 -6.05
N LEU A 461 -16.33 -20.73 -5.30
CA LEU A 461 -15.82 -21.99 -4.75
C LEU A 461 -16.77 -22.63 -3.70
N ALA A 462 -17.37 -21.82 -2.82
CA ALA A 462 -18.42 -22.26 -1.90
C ALA A 462 -19.64 -22.82 -2.64
N ASN A 463 -20.09 -22.14 -3.71
CA ASN A 463 -21.18 -22.59 -4.56
C ASN A 463 -20.91 -23.93 -5.25
N ILE A 464 -19.64 -24.29 -5.53
CA ILE A 464 -19.31 -25.62 -6.07
C ILE A 464 -19.31 -26.67 -4.96
N TYR A 465 -18.67 -26.39 -3.82
CA TYR A 465 -18.57 -27.35 -2.71
C TYR A 465 -19.94 -27.70 -2.13
N GLU A 466 -20.87 -26.75 -2.05
CA GLU A 466 -22.27 -27.02 -1.68
C GLU A 466 -22.97 -27.95 -2.70
N LYS A 467 -22.79 -27.72 -4.01
CA LYS A 467 -23.32 -28.61 -5.05
C LYS A 467 -22.69 -30.02 -4.98
N ALA A 468 -21.44 -30.12 -4.52
CA ALA A 468 -20.70 -31.36 -4.31
C ALA A 468 -20.95 -32.04 -2.95
N ARG A 469 -21.75 -31.44 -2.06
CA ARG A 469 -22.00 -31.88 -0.66
C ARG A 469 -20.78 -31.86 0.27
N GLU A 470 -19.77 -31.07 -0.04
CA GLU A 470 -18.62 -30.78 0.84
C GLU A 470 -18.96 -29.60 1.78
N ASP A 471 -20.11 -29.73 2.46
CA ASP A 471 -20.79 -28.65 3.19
C ASP A 471 -19.93 -28.03 4.31
N GLU A 472 -18.99 -28.79 4.92
CA GLU A 472 -18.00 -28.23 5.87
C GLU A 472 -17.13 -27.16 5.22
N GLU A 473 -16.62 -27.38 4.00
CA GLU A 473 -15.67 -26.48 3.35
C GLU A 473 -16.40 -25.29 2.70
N ALA A 474 -17.62 -25.52 2.20
CA ALA A 474 -18.51 -24.47 1.73
C ALA A 474 -18.83 -23.45 2.84
N LEU A 475 -19.16 -23.93 4.06
CA LEU A 475 -19.43 -23.06 5.21
C LEU A 475 -18.23 -22.18 5.59
N ILE A 476 -17.03 -22.74 5.53
CA ILE A 476 -15.80 -21.99 5.86
C ILE A 476 -15.52 -20.92 4.80
N LEU A 477 -15.69 -21.21 3.52
CA LEU A 477 -15.50 -20.22 2.45
C LEU A 477 -16.56 -19.11 2.50
N ALA A 478 -17.80 -19.45 2.85
CA ALA A 478 -18.86 -18.46 3.09
C ALA A 478 -18.51 -17.55 4.29
N ALA A 479 -17.99 -18.12 5.38
CA ALA A 479 -17.52 -17.39 6.56
C ALA A 479 -16.41 -16.38 6.23
N GLU A 480 -15.39 -16.81 5.47
CA GLU A 480 -14.32 -15.95 4.96
C GLU A 480 -14.84 -14.82 4.06
N ALA A 481 -15.80 -15.13 3.16
CA ALA A 481 -16.35 -14.16 2.23
C ALA A 481 -17.15 -13.06 2.95
N MET A 482 -17.93 -13.40 3.98
CA MET A 482 -18.63 -12.40 4.80
C MET A 482 -17.65 -11.48 5.55
N ALA A 483 -16.63 -12.06 6.20
CA ALA A 483 -15.64 -11.27 6.93
C ALA A 483 -14.90 -10.25 6.04
N LEU A 484 -14.64 -10.60 4.78
CA LEU A 484 -14.07 -9.68 3.78
C LEU A 484 -15.07 -8.62 3.28
N GLN A 485 -16.37 -8.93 3.20
CA GLN A 485 -17.41 -7.94 2.86
C GLN A 485 -17.54 -6.91 3.99
N GLU A 486 -17.62 -7.36 5.24
CA GLU A 486 -17.72 -6.52 6.44
C GLU A 486 -16.47 -5.66 6.63
N ALA A 487 -15.26 -6.21 6.42
CA ALA A 487 -14.02 -5.44 6.44
C ALA A 487 -14.04 -4.28 5.43
N ARG A 488 -14.50 -4.53 4.20
CA ARG A 488 -14.66 -3.48 3.18
C ARG A 488 -15.71 -2.44 3.56
N ALA A 489 -16.83 -2.86 4.15
CA ALA A 489 -17.87 -1.96 4.63
C ALA A 489 -17.34 -1.03 5.74
N HIS A 490 -16.68 -1.57 6.76
CA HIS A 490 -16.08 -0.78 7.85
C HIS A 490 -15.06 0.25 7.34
N VAL A 491 -14.19 -0.13 6.39
CA VAL A 491 -13.27 0.82 5.74
C VAL A 491 -14.05 1.94 5.05
N THR A 492 -15.09 1.63 4.27
CA THR A 492 -15.90 2.69 3.62
C THR A 492 -16.63 3.60 4.61
N HIS A 493 -17.17 3.07 5.72
CA HIS A 493 -17.82 3.89 6.74
C HIS A 493 -16.83 4.82 7.45
N SER A 494 -15.61 4.35 7.75
CA SER A 494 -14.57 5.17 8.39
C SER A 494 -14.12 6.35 7.53
N PHE A 495 -14.16 6.22 6.20
CA PHE A 495 -13.88 7.34 5.30
C PHE A 495 -15.05 8.32 5.18
N ILE A 496 -16.30 7.85 5.29
CA ILE A 496 -17.49 8.71 5.23
C ILE A 496 -17.65 9.56 6.49
N SER A 497 -17.35 9.02 7.67
CA SER A 497 -17.40 9.77 8.95
C SER A 497 -16.30 10.85 9.11
N GLY A 498 -15.44 11.03 8.11
CA GLY A 498 -14.41 12.08 8.08
C GLY A 498 -14.79 13.33 7.28
N SER A 499 -15.99 13.39 6.67
CA SER A 499 -16.37 14.46 5.73
C SER A 499 -17.84 14.88 5.82
N ASP A 500 -18.25 15.38 6.99
CA ASP A 500 -19.55 16.04 7.14
C ASP A 500 -19.51 17.49 6.59
N ASP A 501 -19.89 17.67 5.33
CA ASP A 501 -20.68 18.86 4.94
C ASP A 501 -21.64 18.62 3.74
N ALA A 502 -22.85 19.17 3.89
CA ALA A 502 -23.96 19.40 2.96
C ALA A 502 -24.17 18.61 1.64
N THR A 503 -25.05 17.60 1.72
CA THR A 503 -26.21 17.38 0.79
C THR A 503 -26.03 17.07 -0.71
N ARG A 504 -26.38 15.84 -1.12
CA ARG A 504 -27.66 15.48 -1.83
C ARG A 504 -27.75 13.96 -2.15
N PRO A 505 -28.97 13.39 -2.36
CA PRO A 505 -29.15 11.94 -2.35
C PRO A 505 -29.25 11.24 -3.72
N GLY A 506 -28.75 10.00 -3.79
CA GLY A 506 -29.47 8.86 -4.37
C GLY A 506 -29.48 8.64 -5.89
N VAL A 507 -28.48 7.91 -6.42
CA VAL A 507 -28.63 7.02 -7.59
C VAL A 507 -27.85 5.71 -7.33
N GLY A 508 -28.43 4.56 -7.66
CA GLY A 508 -27.84 3.24 -7.38
C GLY A 508 -26.61 2.91 -8.24
N LEU A 509 -25.50 2.54 -7.59
CA LEU A 509 -24.24 2.21 -8.26
C LEU A 509 -24.18 0.74 -8.70
N SER A 510 -24.71 0.44 -9.90
CA SER A 510 -24.43 -0.83 -10.58
C SER A 510 -22.98 -0.86 -11.08
N ARG A 511 -22.08 -1.29 -10.20
CA ARG A 511 -20.62 -1.08 -10.29
C ARG A 511 -19.94 -2.10 -11.22
N ARG A 512 -20.19 -2.02 -12.53
CA ARG A 512 -19.39 -2.74 -13.54
C ARG A 512 -17.91 -2.40 -13.37
N ARG A 513 -17.10 -3.36 -12.90
CA ARG A 513 -15.63 -3.30 -12.99
C ARG A 513 -15.24 -3.34 -14.47
N GLN A 514 -14.96 -2.20 -15.09
CA GLN A 514 -14.08 -2.17 -16.25
C GLN A 514 -12.67 -2.51 -15.76
N CYS A 515 -12.10 -3.63 -16.21
CA CYS A 515 -10.78 -4.09 -15.78
C CYS A 515 -9.68 -3.27 -16.45
N ARG A 516 -9.45 -2.06 -15.96
CA ARG A 516 -8.16 -1.39 -16.18
C ARG A 516 -7.13 -1.97 -15.24
N VAL A 517 -6.12 -2.61 -15.81
CA VAL A 517 -4.85 -2.88 -15.15
C VAL A 517 -4.12 -1.54 -15.00
N LEU A 518 -4.54 -0.74 -14.01
CA LEU A 518 -3.78 0.41 -13.55
C LEU A 518 -2.43 -0.09 -13.03
N SER A 519 -1.34 0.57 -13.43
CA SER A 519 0.06 0.24 -13.09
C SER A 519 0.19 -0.44 -11.72
N ASN A 520 0.46 -1.75 -11.74
CA ASN A 520 0.45 -2.61 -10.54
C ASN A 520 1.37 -2.07 -9.43
N ASN A 521 2.44 -1.35 -9.79
CA ASN A 521 3.41 -0.76 -8.88
C ASN A 521 2.79 0.28 -7.93
N ALA A 522 1.71 0.96 -8.32
CA ALA A 522 1.06 1.97 -7.47
C ALA A 522 0.13 1.36 -6.42
N VAL A 523 -0.63 0.31 -6.77
CA VAL A 523 -1.59 -0.34 -5.86
C VAL A 523 -0.92 -1.40 -4.99
N SER A 524 0.07 -2.12 -5.52
CA SER A 524 0.86 -3.09 -4.76
C SER A 524 1.61 -2.44 -3.59
N ALA A 525 2.24 -1.29 -3.82
CA ALA A 525 2.93 -0.52 -2.77
C ALA A 525 2.00 -0.08 -1.62
N ALA A 526 0.72 0.17 -1.90
CA ALA A 526 -0.28 0.49 -0.87
C ALA A 526 -0.87 -0.75 -0.18
N ARG A 527 -0.94 -1.90 -0.86
CA ARG A 527 -1.36 -3.19 -0.28
C ARG A 527 -0.30 -3.80 0.64
N ALA A 528 0.98 -3.48 0.45
CA ALA A 528 2.11 -4.08 1.18
C ALA A 528 2.13 -3.83 2.71
N SER A 529 1.29 -2.94 3.25
CA SER A 529 1.27 -2.58 4.67
C SER A 529 0.00 -3.00 5.44
N TYR A 530 -0.87 -3.83 4.86
CA TYR A 530 -2.12 -4.28 5.51
C TYR A 530 -2.19 -5.82 5.56
N GLU A 531 -2.13 -6.41 6.75
CA GLU A 531 -2.32 -7.86 6.92
C GLU A 531 -3.81 -8.18 6.70
N SER A 532 -4.11 -9.12 5.79
CA SER A 532 -5.50 -9.40 5.38
C SER A 532 -6.33 -9.95 6.55
N VAL A 533 -7.60 -9.55 6.61
CA VAL A 533 -8.54 -9.89 7.70
C VAL A 533 -8.81 -11.40 7.79
N VAL A 534 -8.63 -12.14 6.69
CA VAL A 534 -8.78 -13.60 6.66
C VAL A 534 -7.39 -14.27 6.77
N PRO A 535 -7.16 -15.10 7.81
CA PRO A 535 -5.90 -15.85 7.94
C PRO A 535 -5.58 -16.70 6.72
N ARG A 536 -4.28 -16.79 6.38
CA ARG A 536 -3.81 -17.75 5.37
C ARG A 536 -4.06 -19.17 5.86
N ARG A 537 -4.56 -20.03 4.97
CA ARG A 537 -4.74 -21.46 5.21
C ARG A 537 -4.58 -22.27 3.94
N TYR A 538 -4.08 -23.49 4.09
CA TYR A 538 -4.24 -24.52 3.07
C TYR A 538 -5.73 -24.83 2.84
N ARG A 539 -6.12 -24.93 1.57
CA ARG A 539 -7.47 -25.34 1.15
C ARG A 539 -7.34 -26.66 0.38
N PRO A 540 -7.85 -27.79 0.91
CA PRO A 540 -7.78 -29.08 0.22
C PRO A 540 -8.63 -29.07 -1.05
N LYS A 541 -8.08 -29.62 -2.14
CA LYS A 541 -8.85 -29.93 -3.35
C LYS A 541 -9.89 -31.02 -3.05
N ARG A 542 -11.17 -30.70 -3.22
CA ARG A 542 -12.35 -31.55 -2.95
C ARG A 542 -12.97 -32.16 -4.20
N LEU A 543 -12.54 -31.78 -5.40
CA LEU A 543 -13.17 -32.19 -6.66
C LEU A 543 -12.21 -32.97 -7.59
N THR A 544 -10.89 -32.94 -7.32
CA THR A 544 -9.89 -33.79 -8.01
C THR A 544 -10.02 -35.28 -7.67
N ASP A 545 -9.35 -36.14 -8.44
CA ASP A 545 -9.32 -37.60 -8.22
C ASP A 545 -8.82 -37.97 -6.81
N THR A 546 -9.40 -38.99 -6.18
CA THR A 546 -9.03 -39.42 -4.81
C THR A 546 -7.54 -39.75 -4.68
N ASN A 547 -6.94 -40.36 -5.71
CA ASN A 547 -5.50 -40.63 -5.75
C ASN A 547 -4.65 -39.34 -5.78
N LYS A 548 -5.08 -38.30 -6.50
CA LYS A 548 -4.41 -36.99 -6.52
C LYS A 548 -4.53 -36.29 -5.17
N ARG A 549 -5.70 -36.32 -4.52
CA ARG A 549 -5.88 -35.80 -3.15
C ARG A 549 -4.93 -36.47 -2.15
N LEU A 550 -4.76 -37.79 -2.25
CA LEU A 550 -3.83 -38.53 -1.40
C LEU A 550 -2.37 -38.15 -1.66
N GLN A 551 -1.99 -37.91 -2.93
CA GLN A 551 -0.66 -37.41 -3.30
C GLN A 551 -0.41 -35.99 -2.80
N ASP A 552 -1.36 -35.07 -2.99
CA ASP A 552 -1.30 -33.68 -2.49
C ASP A 552 -1.21 -33.67 -0.95
N GLU A 553 -1.99 -34.50 -0.25
CA GLU A 553 -1.89 -34.65 1.21
C GLU A 553 -0.55 -35.24 1.67
N GLN A 554 0.00 -36.24 0.97
CA GLN A 554 1.32 -36.81 1.27
C GLN A 554 2.45 -35.79 1.03
N ALA A 555 2.39 -35.03 -0.07
CA ALA A 555 3.32 -33.94 -0.36
C ALA A 555 3.26 -32.86 0.73
N ARG A 556 2.07 -32.50 1.22
CA ARG A 556 1.92 -31.57 2.37
C ARG A 556 2.47 -32.17 3.67
N VAL A 557 2.32 -33.47 3.94
CA VAL A 557 2.95 -34.13 5.10
C VAL A 557 4.46 -34.00 5.02
N ALA A 558 5.06 -34.33 3.88
CA ALA A 558 6.51 -34.24 3.65
C ALA A 558 7.03 -32.79 3.71
N LYS A 559 6.24 -31.81 3.25
CA LYS A 559 6.56 -30.38 3.46
C LYS A 559 6.57 -30.04 4.95
N LEU A 560 5.49 -30.35 5.68
CA LEU A 560 5.33 -30.04 7.10
C LEU A 560 6.42 -30.66 7.97
N SER A 561 6.72 -31.95 7.80
CA SER A 561 7.78 -32.61 8.56
C SER A 561 9.15 -31.96 8.31
N LYS A 562 9.48 -31.61 7.06
CA LYS A 562 10.71 -30.89 6.72
C LYS A 562 10.77 -29.49 7.32
N HIS A 563 9.64 -28.78 7.45
CA HIS A 563 9.60 -27.45 8.08
C HIS A 563 9.75 -27.57 9.61
N TYR A 564 9.24 -28.65 10.22
CA TYR A 564 9.49 -28.93 11.63
C TYR A 564 10.96 -29.31 11.91
N GLU A 565 11.58 -30.10 11.04
CA GLU A 565 13.02 -30.39 11.11
C GLU A 565 13.86 -29.11 11.05
N THR A 566 13.58 -28.19 10.11
CA THR A 566 14.32 -26.91 10.03
C THR A 566 14.06 -26.02 11.25
N VAL A 567 12.84 -25.97 11.79
CA VAL A 567 12.52 -25.24 13.03
C VAL A 567 13.31 -25.79 14.23
N ARG A 568 13.38 -27.11 14.39
CA ARG A 568 14.16 -27.77 15.44
C ARG A 568 15.66 -27.47 15.30
N ASP A 569 16.20 -27.58 14.08
CA ASP A 569 17.62 -27.43 13.82
C ASP A 569 18.07 -25.95 13.88
N LEU A 570 17.16 -25.00 13.61
CA LEU A 570 17.35 -23.57 13.90
C LEU A 570 17.31 -23.30 15.42
N LYS A 571 16.35 -23.87 16.16
CA LYS A 571 16.25 -23.73 17.63
C LYS A 571 17.53 -24.23 18.32
N GLN A 572 18.10 -25.34 17.86
CA GLN A 572 19.39 -25.85 18.35
C GLN A 572 20.56 -24.89 18.09
N GLN A 573 20.60 -24.21 16.94
CA GLN A 573 21.65 -23.23 16.63
C GLN A 573 21.49 -21.91 17.42
N ILE A 574 20.25 -21.47 17.67
CA ILE A 574 19.98 -20.32 18.54
C ILE A 574 20.47 -20.63 19.97
N VAL A 575 20.20 -21.83 20.50
CA VAL A 575 20.73 -22.33 21.78
C VAL A 575 22.26 -22.52 21.77
N ALA A 576 22.89 -22.63 20.60
CA ALA A 576 24.34 -22.59 20.44
C ALA A 576 24.91 -21.15 20.36
N GLY A 577 24.10 -20.12 20.62
CA GLY A 577 24.49 -18.70 20.66
C GLY A 577 24.30 -17.91 19.37
N ARG A 578 23.57 -18.44 18.37
CA ARG A 578 23.29 -17.73 17.09
C ARG A 578 21.96 -16.98 17.12
N GLU A 579 21.95 -15.83 17.78
CA GLU A 579 20.75 -14.97 17.87
C GLU A 579 20.34 -14.37 16.51
N ASP A 580 21.25 -14.32 15.54
CA ASP A 580 21.00 -13.88 14.16
C ASP A 580 19.96 -14.75 13.41
N LEU A 581 19.76 -15.99 13.84
CA LEU A 581 18.82 -16.93 13.25
C LEU A 581 17.37 -16.80 13.78
N ILE A 582 17.15 -15.98 14.83
CA ILE A 582 15.82 -15.82 15.45
C ILE A 582 14.74 -15.37 14.45
N PRO A 583 14.96 -14.41 13.53
CA PRO A 583 13.93 -14.00 12.56
C PRO A 583 13.54 -15.12 11.58
N ALA A 584 14.51 -15.95 11.16
CA ALA A 584 14.25 -17.09 10.29
C ALA A 584 13.45 -18.18 11.00
N TRP A 585 13.82 -18.49 12.25
CA TRP A 585 13.09 -19.42 13.11
C TRP A 585 11.67 -18.94 13.42
N MET A 586 11.47 -17.63 13.66
CA MET A 586 10.14 -17.04 13.85
C MET A 586 9.27 -17.16 12.59
N ALA A 587 9.83 -16.96 11.40
CA ALA A 587 9.10 -17.10 10.15
C ALA A 587 8.64 -18.55 9.90
N THR A 588 9.55 -19.53 10.03
CA THR A 588 9.21 -20.94 9.83
C THR A 588 8.28 -21.48 10.93
N SER A 589 8.38 -20.96 12.16
CA SER A 589 7.44 -21.28 13.24
C SER A 589 6.05 -20.68 13.01
N LYS A 590 5.94 -19.44 12.48
CA LYS A 590 4.64 -18.85 12.08
C LYS A 590 3.92 -19.75 11.08
N GLU A 591 4.62 -20.21 10.03
CA GLU A 591 4.01 -21.09 9.02
C GLU A 591 3.41 -22.36 9.63
N LEU A 592 4.17 -23.08 10.46
CA LEU A 592 3.69 -24.32 11.11
C LEU A 592 2.51 -24.06 12.07
N VAL A 593 2.60 -23.01 12.89
CA VAL A 593 1.56 -22.65 13.87
C VAL A 593 0.27 -22.22 13.16
N ASP A 594 0.36 -21.41 12.10
CA ASP A 594 -0.80 -21.01 11.30
C ASP A 594 -1.39 -22.19 10.51
N ASP A 595 -0.59 -23.12 10.00
CA ASP A 595 -1.07 -24.35 9.36
C ASP A 595 -1.79 -25.29 10.35
N PHE A 596 -1.44 -25.27 11.64
CA PHE A 596 -2.18 -25.98 12.69
C PHE A 596 -3.48 -25.24 13.06
N ARG A 597 -3.42 -23.91 13.26
CA ARG A 597 -4.59 -23.05 13.54
C ARG A 597 -5.63 -23.16 12.43
N SER A 598 -5.22 -23.41 11.19
CA SER A 598 -6.13 -23.58 10.06
C SER A 598 -6.94 -24.88 10.07
N LEU A 599 -6.61 -25.86 10.91
CA LEU A 599 -7.25 -27.18 10.90
C LEU A 599 -8.55 -27.18 11.72
N ARG A 600 -9.68 -26.98 11.04
CA ARG A 600 -11.05 -27.03 11.63
C ARG A 600 -11.26 -28.20 12.60
N ARG A 601 -10.66 -29.36 12.33
CA ARG A 601 -10.77 -30.59 13.14
C ARG A 601 -10.30 -30.42 14.60
N PHE A 602 -9.44 -29.45 14.89
CA PHE A 602 -8.92 -29.18 16.23
C PHE A 602 -9.71 -28.11 17.01
N TYR A 603 -10.85 -27.63 16.50
CA TYR A 603 -11.63 -26.55 17.10
C TYR A 603 -13.13 -26.86 17.08
N SER A 604 -13.91 -26.28 18.00
CA SER A 604 -15.38 -26.23 17.86
C SER A 604 -15.77 -25.19 16.81
N TRP A 605 -16.94 -25.36 16.19
CA TRP A 605 -17.41 -24.48 15.11
C TRP A 605 -17.43 -23.00 15.53
N ASP A 606 -17.99 -22.67 16.70
CA ASP A 606 -18.10 -21.28 17.19
C ASP A 606 -16.73 -20.61 17.34
N LYS A 607 -15.75 -21.35 17.88
CA LYS A 607 -14.38 -20.87 18.09
C LYS A 607 -13.63 -20.71 16.76
N TYR A 608 -13.81 -21.64 15.84
CA TYR A 608 -13.18 -21.61 14.52
C TYR A 608 -13.76 -20.49 13.64
N LEU A 609 -15.08 -20.28 13.66
CA LEU A 609 -15.76 -19.17 12.99
C LEU A 609 -15.42 -17.82 13.62
N HIS A 610 -15.16 -17.76 14.94
CA HIS A 610 -14.58 -16.56 15.56
C HIS A 610 -13.12 -16.32 15.11
N PHE A 611 -12.30 -17.36 14.95
CA PHE A 611 -10.92 -17.21 14.43
C PHE A 611 -10.90 -16.67 12.99
N LEU A 612 -11.85 -17.07 12.16
CA LEU A 612 -12.03 -16.58 10.78
C LEU A 612 -12.68 -15.19 10.68
N GLY A 613 -12.99 -14.55 11.82
CA GLY A 613 -13.60 -13.22 11.89
C GLY A 613 -15.12 -13.20 12.03
N SER A 614 -15.84 -14.20 11.51
CA SER A 614 -17.31 -14.21 11.43
C SER A 614 -18.03 -14.29 12.79
N GLY A 615 -17.37 -14.82 13.83
CA GLY A 615 -17.96 -15.13 15.14
C GLY A 615 -18.40 -13.94 16.02
N ARG A 616 -18.42 -12.71 15.51
CA ARG A 616 -19.08 -11.56 16.15
C ARG A 616 -20.43 -11.19 15.53
N TYR A 617 -20.69 -11.58 14.28
CA TYR A 617 -21.61 -10.81 13.41
C TYR A 617 -22.97 -11.48 13.16
N ALA A 618 -23.11 -12.78 13.47
CA ALA A 618 -24.38 -13.50 13.42
C ALA A 618 -25.50 -12.92 14.32
N SER A 619 -25.15 -12.04 15.28
CA SER A 619 -26.13 -11.36 16.16
C SER A 619 -26.43 -9.90 15.76
N THR A 620 -25.75 -9.35 14.76
CA THR A 620 -25.91 -7.93 14.35
C THR A 620 -26.58 -7.75 12.99
N CYS A 621 -26.55 -8.75 12.10
CA CYS A 621 -27.12 -8.65 10.76
C CYS A 621 -28.67 -8.72 10.69
N ALA A 622 -29.36 -8.56 11.82
CA ALA A 622 -30.82 -8.45 11.90
C ALA A 622 -31.36 -7.03 11.55
N GLY A 623 -30.49 -6.12 11.09
CA GLY A 623 -30.82 -4.73 10.79
C GLY A 623 -30.89 -4.41 9.28
N GLU A 624 -32.11 -4.21 8.79
CA GLU A 624 -32.50 -3.39 7.61
C GLU A 624 -31.87 -3.65 6.22
N GLY A 625 -30.95 -4.60 6.07
CA GLY A 625 -30.51 -5.11 4.78
C GLY A 625 -31.43 -6.18 4.21
N SER A 626 -31.66 -6.18 2.89
CA SER A 626 -32.13 -7.39 2.19
C SER A 626 -31.06 -8.48 2.31
N PRO A 627 -31.39 -9.74 2.68
CA PRO A 627 -30.39 -10.78 2.82
C PRO A 627 -29.64 -10.99 1.51
N SER A 628 -28.31 -11.13 1.58
CA SER A 628 -27.51 -11.53 0.43
C SER A 628 -27.64 -13.04 0.23
N GLU A 629 -27.56 -13.51 -1.02
CA GLU A 629 -27.46 -14.94 -1.34
C GLU A 629 -26.33 -15.63 -0.54
N LEU A 630 -25.25 -14.90 -0.26
CA LEU A 630 -24.15 -15.34 0.62
C LEU A 630 -24.60 -15.58 2.06
N THR A 631 -25.44 -14.69 2.61
CA THR A 631 -25.97 -14.77 3.97
C THR A 631 -26.96 -15.93 4.09
N GLU A 632 -27.84 -16.11 3.10
CA GLU A 632 -28.76 -17.24 3.05
C GLU A 632 -28.02 -18.59 2.91
N MET A 633 -26.97 -18.64 2.08
CA MET A 633 -26.08 -19.81 1.99
C MET A 633 -25.37 -20.09 3.32
N TYR A 634 -24.79 -19.07 3.96
CA TYR A 634 -24.11 -19.22 5.25
C TYR A 634 -25.07 -19.72 6.34
N GLU A 635 -26.26 -19.14 6.49
CA GLU A 635 -27.25 -19.59 7.46
C GLU A 635 -27.72 -21.02 7.19
N ARG A 636 -27.97 -21.37 5.92
CA ARG A 636 -28.40 -22.71 5.51
C ARG A 636 -27.33 -23.76 5.80
N LEU A 637 -26.08 -23.51 5.42
CA LEU A 637 -24.95 -24.39 5.71
C LEU A 637 -24.68 -24.49 7.21
N SER A 638 -24.73 -23.37 7.94
CA SER A 638 -24.56 -23.35 9.40
C SER A 638 -25.60 -24.23 10.11
N ARG A 639 -26.88 -24.14 9.72
CA ARG A 639 -27.96 -25.00 10.26
C ARG A 639 -27.83 -26.49 9.89
N CYS A 640 -27.15 -26.81 8.79
CA CYS A 640 -26.91 -28.19 8.36
C CYS A 640 -25.65 -28.83 8.97
N VAL A 641 -24.61 -28.03 9.25
CA VAL A 641 -23.26 -28.51 9.56
C VAL A 641 -22.85 -28.25 11.01
N ALA A 642 -23.28 -27.14 11.62
CA ALA A 642 -23.03 -26.86 13.03
C ALA A 642 -24.12 -27.53 13.89
N PRO A 643 -23.78 -28.50 14.77
CA PRO A 643 -24.77 -29.10 15.65
C PRO A 643 -25.28 -28.07 16.66
N GLN A 644 -26.59 -28.08 16.92
CA GLN A 644 -27.19 -27.24 17.98
C GLN A 644 -26.56 -27.59 19.35
N SER A 645 -26.41 -26.56 20.19
CA SER A 645 -25.50 -26.51 21.36
C SER A 645 -25.76 -27.49 22.51
N ASP A 646 -26.77 -28.34 22.41
CA ASP A 646 -27.38 -29.03 23.55
C ASP A 646 -27.01 -30.51 23.69
N GLN A 647 -25.99 -30.99 22.95
CA GLN A 647 -25.40 -32.33 23.17
C GLN A 647 -23.94 -32.27 23.66
N PRO A 648 -23.70 -32.34 24.98
CA PRO A 648 -22.35 -32.52 25.49
C PRO A 648 -21.82 -33.92 25.15
N GLY A 649 -20.91 -33.99 24.17
CA GLY A 649 -19.97 -35.11 24.06
C GLY A 649 -20.44 -36.37 23.33
N ARG A 650 -20.93 -36.26 22.08
CA ARG A 650 -20.56 -37.30 21.09
C ARG A 650 -19.11 -37.08 20.67
N GLY A 651 -18.19 -37.65 21.45
CA GLY A 651 -16.74 -37.51 21.23
C GLY A 651 -16.31 -38.06 19.87
N LEU A 652 -15.99 -37.16 18.94
CA LEU A 652 -15.43 -37.50 17.63
C LEU A 652 -13.96 -37.96 17.75
N GLY A 653 -13.76 -39.22 18.13
CA GLY A 653 -12.66 -40.07 17.63
C GLY A 653 -11.20 -39.75 17.98
N TYR A 654 -10.86 -38.71 18.73
CA TYR A 654 -9.45 -38.33 19.01
C TYR A 654 -8.90 -38.76 20.37
N ALA A 655 -9.69 -39.43 21.22
CA ALA A 655 -9.20 -40.06 22.45
C ALA A 655 -8.37 -41.33 22.15
N GLY A 656 -7.13 -41.14 21.69
CA GLY A 656 -6.19 -42.23 21.38
C GLY A 656 -5.08 -41.91 20.38
N LEU A 657 -5.07 -40.73 19.74
CA LEU A 657 -3.96 -40.30 18.88
C LEU A 657 -3.01 -39.41 19.67
N SER A 658 -1.72 -39.75 19.70
CA SER A 658 -0.66 -38.99 20.39
C SER A 658 0.13 -38.04 19.48
N ALA A 659 -0.12 -38.07 18.18
CA ALA A 659 0.63 -37.31 17.17
C ALA A 659 -0.25 -36.90 15.99
N HIS A 660 0.11 -35.79 15.32
CA HIS A 660 -0.48 -35.34 14.07
C HIS A 660 0.61 -35.16 13.00
N ARG A 661 0.41 -35.81 11.84
CA ARG A 661 1.32 -35.79 10.66
C ARG A 661 2.77 -36.19 10.97
N GLY A 662 2.98 -36.99 12.02
CA GLY A 662 4.30 -37.50 12.44
C GLY A 662 4.96 -36.74 13.61
N ILE A 663 4.37 -35.62 14.04
CA ILE A 663 4.86 -34.77 15.14
C ILE A 663 3.96 -35.02 16.37
N SER A 664 4.56 -35.17 17.57
CA SER A 664 3.79 -35.42 18.80
C SER A 664 2.92 -34.21 19.17
N PHE A 665 1.87 -34.41 19.98
CA PHE A 665 1.09 -33.27 20.46
C PHE A 665 1.83 -32.44 21.53
N ASP A 666 2.80 -33.01 22.24
CA ASP A 666 3.72 -32.28 23.12
C ASP A 666 4.63 -31.34 22.31
N ASP A 667 5.26 -31.86 21.23
CA ASP A 667 6.10 -31.11 20.28
C ASP A 667 5.32 -29.95 19.64
N TRP A 668 4.05 -30.18 19.26
CA TRP A 668 3.16 -29.15 18.73
C TRP A 668 2.83 -28.09 19.79
N LEU A 669 2.62 -28.46 21.04
CA LEU A 669 2.38 -27.50 22.11
C LEU A 669 3.62 -26.64 22.35
N ASP A 670 4.79 -27.24 22.55
CA ASP A 670 6.06 -26.53 22.75
C ASP A 670 6.29 -25.49 21.64
N LEU A 671 6.06 -25.86 20.38
CA LEU A 671 6.16 -24.94 19.24
C LEU A 671 5.20 -23.74 19.33
N PHE A 672 3.94 -23.96 19.72
CA PHE A 672 2.98 -22.87 19.95
C PHE A 672 3.44 -21.93 21.07
N LEU A 673 3.98 -22.49 22.16
CA LEU A 673 4.41 -21.72 23.32
C LEU A 673 5.68 -20.92 23.00
N ASP A 674 6.72 -21.56 22.45
CA ASP A 674 7.96 -20.91 22.01
C ASP A 674 7.68 -19.75 21.06
N TYR A 675 6.82 -19.96 20.06
CA TYR A 675 6.49 -18.92 19.08
C TYR A 675 5.74 -17.73 19.70
N ALA A 676 4.80 -17.98 20.62
CA ALA A 676 4.14 -16.92 21.38
C ALA A 676 5.14 -16.11 22.25
N ILE A 677 6.13 -16.79 22.83
CA ILE A 677 7.20 -16.17 23.62
C ILE A 677 8.10 -15.32 22.73
N GLY A 678 8.43 -15.80 21.52
CA GLY A 678 9.16 -15.03 20.51
C GLY A 678 8.42 -13.76 20.08
N LEU A 679 7.10 -13.84 19.87
CA LEU A 679 6.26 -12.66 19.60
C LEU A 679 6.26 -11.67 20.77
N ALA A 680 6.17 -12.15 22.02
CA ALA A 680 6.21 -11.31 23.22
C ALA A 680 7.57 -10.60 23.40
N LEU A 681 8.69 -11.28 23.09
CA LEU A 681 10.03 -10.70 23.08
C LEU A 681 10.19 -9.61 22.00
N MET A 682 9.51 -9.75 20.87
CA MET A 682 9.41 -8.72 19.81
C MET A 682 8.33 -7.66 20.11
N HIS A 683 7.82 -7.61 21.34
CA HIS A 683 6.73 -6.72 21.82
C HIS A 683 5.40 -6.81 21.03
N ARG A 684 5.16 -7.86 20.24
CA ARG A 684 3.91 -8.10 19.49
C ARG A 684 2.84 -8.73 20.40
N GLN A 685 2.38 -7.93 21.36
CA GLN A 685 1.59 -8.36 22.52
C GLN A 685 0.29 -9.10 22.13
N GLU A 686 -0.49 -8.50 21.22
CA GLU A 686 -1.81 -9.02 20.85
C GLU A 686 -1.70 -10.37 20.13
N GLU A 687 -0.73 -10.52 19.23
CA GLU A 687 -0.52 -11.76 18.48
C GLU A 687 -0.05 -12.90 19.40
N ALA A 688 0.90 -12.64 20.31
CA ALA A 688 1.32 -13.62 21.31
C ALA A 688 0.10 -14.14 22.11
N TYR A 689 -0.81 -13.25 22.48
CA TYR A 689 -2.05 -13.61 23.18
C TYR A 689 -3.04 -14.37 22.29
N GLN A 690 -3.09 -14.09 20.98
CA GLN A 690 -3.90 -14.86 20.03
C GLN A 690 -3.37 -16.29 19.84
N ILE A 691 -2.04 -16.50 19.85
CA ILE A 691 -1.44 -17.85 19.78
C ILE A 691 -1.75 -18.65 21.05
N CYS A 692 -1.51 -18.09 22.25
CA CYS A 692 -1.86 -18.75 23.51
C CYS A 692 -3.36 -19.06 23.61
N LYS A 693 -4.22 -18.13 23.18
CA LYS A 693 -5.67 -18.36 23.11
C LYS A 693 -6.00 -19.48 22.13
N ALA A 694 -5.40 -19.52 20.94
CA ALA A 694 -5.65 -20.56 19.96
C ALA A 694 -5.23 -21.96 20.44
N ALA A 695 -4.14 -22.08 21.22
CA ALA A 695 -3.80 -23.33 21.89
C ALA A 695 -4.89 -23.74 22.90
N LYS A 696 -5.28 -22.82 23.80
CA LYS A 696 -6.31 -23.03 24.83
C LYS A 696 -7.71 -23.31 24.26
N ASP A 697 -8.00 -22.78 23.07
CA ASP A 697 -9.29 -22.95 22.41
C ASP A 697 -9.43 -24.28 21.65
N SER A 698 -8.33 -25.00 21.44
CA SER A 698 -8.32 -26.30 20.75
C SER A 698 -9.04 -27.41 21.52
N THR A 699 -9.40 -28.48 20.80
CA THR A 699 -9.92 -29.74 21.36
C THR A 699 -8.83 -30.71 21.77
N VAL A 700 -7.60 -30.52 21.27
CA VAL A 700 -6.45 -31.38 21.55
C VAL A 700 -5.86 -31.10 22.93
N PHE A 701 -5.65 -29.83 23.27
CA PHE A 701 -4.95 -29.42 24.49
C PHE A 701 -5.86 -29.30 25.73
N GLN A 702 -6.93 -30.08 25.79
CA GLN A 702 -7.93 -30.05 26.88
C GLN A 702 -7.56 -30.89 28.12
N SER A 703 -6.39 -31.56 28.13
CA SER A 703 -5.92 -32.26 29.33
C SER A 703 -5.57 -31.24 30.44
N PRO A 704 -5.69 -31.60 31.73
CA PRO A 704 -5.27 -30.70 32.81
C PRO A 704 -3.80 -30.28 32.73
N GLU A 705 -2.94 -31.16 32.23
CA GLU A 705 -1.50 -30.94 32.07
C GLU A 705 -1.21 -29.96 30.93
N TYR A 706 -1.87 -30.11 29.77
CA TYR A 706 -1.75 -29.15 28.67
C TYR A 706 -2.38 -27.78 29.01
N CYS A 707 -3.56 -27.77 29.65
CA CYS A 707 -4.19 -26.54 30.14
C CYS A 707 -3.28 -25.80 31.14
N PHE A 708 -2.65 -26.52 32.06
CA PHE A 708 -1.66 -25.96 32.98
C PHE A 708 -0.47 -25.39 32.20
N ASN A 709 0.13 -26.16 31.28
CA ASN A 709 1.27 -25.71 30.46
C ASN A 709 0.95 -24.46 29.61
N ILE A 710 -0.26 -24.32 29.08
CA ILE A 710 -0.70 -23.13 28.31
C ILE A 710 -0.85 -21.91 29.22
N ASP A 711 -1.46 -22.04 30.40
CA ASP A 711 -1.52 -20.93 31.36
C ASP A 711 -0.13 -20.60 31.95
N VAL A 712 0.75 -21.61 32.01
CA VAL A 712 2.20 -21.56 32.30
C VAL A 712 3.03 -21.03 31.12
N ALA A 713 2.43 -20.66 29.98
CA ALA A 713 3.13 -19.99 28.89
C ALA A 713 3.08 -18.45 28.97
N TRP A 714 2.37 -17.84 29.94
CA TRP A 714 1.81 -16.49 29.77
C TRP A 714 2.41 -15.32 30.64
N SER A 715 3.69 -15.34 31.16
CA SER A 715 4.51 -14.28 31.85
C SER A 715 6.05 -14.05 31.46
N GLY A 716 7.12 -14.73 31.97
CA GLY A 716 8.56 -14.76 31.48
C GLY A 716 9.58 -15.61 32.32
N LYS A 717 10.70 -16.29 31.88
CA LYS A 717 11.43 -16.61 30.60
C LYS A 717 12.22 -17.97 30.65
N PHE A 718 12.51 -18.56 29.48
CA PHE A 718 13.48 -19.63 29.12
C PHE A 718 14.95 -19.44 29.63
N ARG A 719 15.66 -20.53 29.99
CA ARG A 719 17.14 -20.67 29.83
C ARG A 719 17.63 -22.12 29.84
N GLU A 720 18.90 -22.33 29.52
CA GLU A 720 19.46 -23.59 29.00
C GLU A 720 20.19 -24.47 30.04
N HIS A 721 20.43 -25.73 29.65
CA HIS A 721 21.53 -26.60 30.12
C HIS A 721 21.74 -26.76 31.64
N THR A 722 21.05 -27.73 32.28
CA THR A 722 21.64 -29.04 32.68
C THR A 722 20.75 -29.86 33.65
N ASN A 723 20.86 -31.19 33.54
CA ASN A 723 20.75 -32.18 34.63
C ASN A 723 19.58 -32.10 35.64
N ALA A 724 18.38 -32.42 35.15
CA ALA A 724 17.59 -33.56 35.64
C ALA A 724 17.49 -33.85 37.18
N LEU A 725 17.20 -32.86 38.04
CA LEU A 725 16.70 -33.17 39.41
C LEU A 725 15.80 -32.09 40.08
N CYS A 726 15.08 -31.27 39.31
CA CYS A 726 14.02 -30.40 39.84
C CYS A 726 12.66 -30.66 39.17
N ARG A 727 11.74 -31.29 39.91
CA ARG A 727 10.31 -31.34 39.56
C ARG A 727 9.60 -30.14 40.19
N GLY A 728 8.98 -29.31 39.35
CA GLY A 728 8.14 -28.17 39.76
C GLY A 728 8.84 -26.81 39.72
N LEU A 729 8.02 -25.75 39.65
CA LEU A 729 8.38 -24.33 39.75
C LEU A 729 9.13 -23.68 38.56
N ILE A 730 8.60 -23.82 37.33
CA ILE A 730 8.85 -22.88 36.23
C ILE A 730 7.48 -22.47 35.67
N ILE A 731 7.13 -21.18 35.71
CA ILE A 731 5.73 -20.77 35.54
C ILE A 731 5.58 -19.44 34.79
N SER A 732 4.80 -19.49 33.70
CA SER A 732 4.30 -18.37 32.89
C SER A 732 5.42 -17.64 32.11
N VAL A 733 5.35 -17.55 30.76
CA VAL A 733 6.39 -16.99 29.84
C VAL A 733 6.14 -15.72 28.93
N CYS A 734 4.92 -15.25 28.58
CA CYS A 734 4.69 -14.03 27.74
C CYS A 734 4.41 -12.63 28.42
N ALA A 735 3.46 -12.49 29.36
CA ALA A 735 2.94 -11.18 29.82
C ALA A 735 3.88 -10.27 30.66
N ILE A 736 5.04 -10.76 31.13
CA ILE A 736 6.08 -9.90 31.73
C ILE A 736 6.82 -9.15 30.61
N TYR A 737 7.05 -9.78 29.46
CA TYR A 737 7.67 -9.11 28.29
C TYR A 737 6.77 -8.04 27.65
N THR A 738 5.46 -8.12 27.89
CA THR A 738 4.48 -7.09 27.51
C THR A 738 4.22 -6.07 28.63
N ASN A 739 4.72 -6.32 29.85
CA ASN A 739 4.45 -5.58 31.09
C ASN A 739 2.95 -5.45 31.44
N ASP A 740 2.17 -6.50 31.15
CA ASP A 740 0.71 -6.54 31.31
C ASP A 740 0.31 -7.06 32.70
N GLU A 741 0.24 -6.13 33.66
CA GLU A 741 -0.15 -6.43 35.04
C GLU A 741 -1.59 -6.98 35.15
N GLU A 742 -2.52 -6.57 34.27
CA GLU A 742 -3.90 -7.07 34.32
C GLU A 742 -3.93 -8.58 34.04
N ARG A 743 -3.27 -9.03 32.97
CA ARG A 743 -3.17 -10.46 32.62
C ARG A 743 -2.41 -11.24 33.67
N CYS A 744 -1.29 -10.71 34.17
CA CYS A 744 -0.57 -11.35 35.28
C CYS A 744 -1.47 -11.55 36.51
N VAL A 745 -2.29 -10.57 36.87
CA VAL A 745 -3.23 -10.64 38.01
C VAL A 745 -4.48 -11.47 37.70
N THR A 746 -4.94 -11.64 36.45
CA THR A 746 -6.01 -12.61 36.12
C THR A 746 -5.51 -14.05 36.20
N ILE A 747 -4.35 -14.37 35.60
CA ILE A 747 -3.76 -15.71 35.60
C ILE A 747 -3.42 -16.15 37.03
N ALA A 748 -2.78 -15.29 37.82
CA ALA A 748 -2.44 -15.62 39.21
C ALA A 748 -3.69 -15.89 40.07
N ARG A 749 -4.82 -15.21 39.81
CA ARG A 749 -6.11 -15.51 40.47
C ARG A 749 -6.72 -16.84 40.01
N GLN A 750 -6.48 -17.27 38.76
CA GLN A 750 -6.90 -18.58 38.29
C GLN A 750 -6.09 -19.68 39.01
N LEU A 751 -4.77 -19.55 39.07
CA LEU A 751 -3.90 -20.50 39.79
C LEU A 751 -4.21 -20.56 41.30
N MET A 752 -4.50 -19.43 41.94
CA MET A 752 -4.99 -19.38 43.34
C MET A 752 -6.38 -20.00 43.54
N ARG A 753 -7.16 -20.21 42.48
CA ARG A 753 -8.48 -20.87 42.53
C ARG A 753 -8.34 -22.38 42.32
N ASP A 754 -7.47 -22.77 41.39
CA ASP A 754 -7.33 -24.15 40.94
C ASP A 754 -6.33 -24.95 41.82
N GLY A 755 -5.36 -24.26 42.44
CA GLY A 755 -4.39 -24.83 43.38
C GLY A 755 -4.27 -24.01 44.68
N ALA A 756 -4.86 -24.50 45.76
CA ALA A 756 -4.79 -23.90 47.10
C ALA A 756 -3.46 -24.26 47.81
N THR A 757 -2.34 -23.71 47.33
CA THR A 757 -1.01 -23.88 47.92
C THR A 757 -0.36 -22.53 48.26
N THR A 758 0.57 -22.55 49.20
CA THR A 758 1.40 -21.40 49.59
C THR A 758 2.19 -20.80 48.41
N ASP A 759 2.59 -21.64 47.44
CA ASP A 759 3.34 -21.19 46.27
C ASP A 759 2.48 -20.42 45.28
N SER A 760 1.19 -20.76 45.10
CA SER A 760 0.23 -19.92 44.35
C SER A 760 0.15 -18.48 44.89
N TYR A 761 0.31 -18.31 46.21
CA TYR A 761 0.31 -16.99 46.86
C TYR A 761 1.64 -16.26 46.68
N ARG A 762 2.77 -16.97 46.77
CA ARG A 762 4.11 -16.42 46.47
C ARG A 762 4.20 -15.94 45.01
N MET A 763 3.64 -16.70 44.06
CA MET A 763 3.54 -16.28 42.67
C MET A 763 2.75 -14.98 42.50
N PHE A 764 1.58 -14.86 43.14
CA PHE A 764 0.76 -13.66 43.05
C PHE A 764 1.53 -12.41 43.52
N ALA A 765 2.33 -12.54 44.59
CA ALA A 765 3.24 -11.49 45.06
C ALA A 765 4.36 -11.16 44.07
N LEU A 766 4.97 -12.18 43.43
CA LEU A 766 6.07 -12.01 42.49
C LEU A 766 5.60 -11.37 41.18
N LEU A 767 4.52 -11.86 40.58
CA LEU A 767 3.96 -11.35 39.32
C LEU A 767 3.52 -9.88 39.45
N SER A 768 2.86 -9.54 40.57
CA SER A 768 2.45 -8.17 40.94
C SER A 768 3.62 -7.22 41.28
N ARG A 769 4.87 -7.73 41.29
CA ARG A 769 6.09 -6.93 41.52
C ARG A 769 6.98 -6.85 40.28
N LEU A 770 6.97 -7.89 39.45
CA LEU A 770 7.75 -7.99 38.22
C LEU A 770 7.13 -7.16 37.08
N THR A 771 5.81 -7.13 36.98
CA THR A 771 5.10 -6.15 36.15
C THR A 771 4.81 -4.89 36.95
N GLN A 772 5.02 -3.72 36.34
CA GLN A 772 4.75 -2.41 36.94
C GLN A 772 3.97 -1.55 35.95
N SER A 773 2.66 -1.44 36.17
CA SER A 773 1.78 -0.52 35.44
C SER A 773 1.55 0.76 36.24
N PRO A 774 1.11 1.88 35.62
CA PRO A 774 0.77 3.10 36.34
C PRO A 774 -0.46 2.98 37.26
N ILE A 775 -1.23 1.87 37.18
CA ILE A 775 -2.40 1.60 38.01
C ILE A 775 -2.29 0.18 38.57
N ALA A 776 -1.60 0.04 39.71
CA ALA A 776 -1.32 -1.26 40.32
C ALA A 776 -2.60 -2.10 40.56
N TRP A 777 -2.83 -3.09 39.70
CA TRP A 777 -3.94 -4.05 39.74
C TRP A 777 -3.97 -4.86 41.03
N TYR A 778 -2.80 -5.09 41.65
CA TYR A 778 -2.70 -5.59 43.02
C TYR A 778 -3.55 -4.79 44.03
N THR A 779 -3.57 -3.46 43.91
CA THR A 779 -4.33 -2.57 44.81
C THR A 779 -5.81 -2.45 44.43
N SER A 780 -6.23 -3.07 43.33
CA SER A 780 -7.60 -2.95 42.81
C SER A 780 -8.63 -3.58 43.75
N GLY A 781 -9.82 -2.96 43.84
CA GLY A 781 -10.95 -3.51 44.59
C GLY A 781 -11.33 -4.95 44.22
N PRO A 782 -11.32 -5.36 42.92
CA PRO A 782 -11.51 -6.76 42.52
C PRO A 782 -10.45 -7.73 43.07
N ALA A 783 -9.17 -7.34 43.08
CA ALA A 783 -8.08 -8.15 43.64
C ALA A 783 -8.22 -8.30 45.16
N GLN A 784 -8.39 -7.20 45.89
CA GLN A 784 -8.61 -7.23 47.34
C GLN A 784 -9.85 -8.06 47.73
N LYS A 785 -10.96 -7.93 46.99
CA LYS A 785 -12.17 -8.76 47.17
C LYS A 785 -11.97 -10.23 46.79
N PHE A 786 -10.96 -10.58 46.00
CA PHE A 786 -10.58 -11.97 45.73
C PHE A 786 -9.75 -12.55 46.88
N VAL A 787 -8.68 -11.88 47.30
CA VAL A 787 -7.83 -12.35 48.41
C VAL A 787 -8.63 -12.49 49.72
N LEU A 788 -9.53 -11.54 50.03
CA LEU A 788 -10.45 -11.65 51.17
C LEU A 788 -11.38 -12.88 51.10
N ARG A 789 -11.80 -13.29 49.90
CA ARG A 789 -12.63 -14.49 49.73
C ARG A 789 -11.82 -15.76 49.98
N GLN A 790 -10.55 -15.79 49.58
CA GLN A 790 -9.65 -16.92 49.87
C GLN A 790 -9.38 -17.06 51.38
N ILE A 791 -9.07 -15.95 52.06
CA ILE A 791 -8.90 -15.95 53.53
C ILE A 791 -10.16 -16.48 54.22
N LYS A 792 -11.35 -15.97 53.87
CA LYS A 792 -12.62 -16.45 54.43
C LYS A 792 -12.93 -17.93 54.13
N ALA A 793 -12.51 -18.45 52.98
CA ALA A 793 -12.66 -19.87 52.65
C ALA A 793 -11.72 -20.75 53.50
N ILE A 794 -10.48 -20.29 53.72
CA ILE A 794 -9.51 -20.97 54.60
C ILE A 794 -10.00 -20.93 56.06
N ASP A 795 -10.40 -19.77 56.58
CA ASP A 795 -11.00 -19.62 57.93
C ASP A 795 -12.20 -20.57 58.14
N ALA A 796 -13.09 -20.65 57.15
CA ALA A 796 -14.21 -21.59 57.18
C ALA A 796 -13.73 -23.04 57.27
N SER A 797 -12.74 -23.45 56.46
CA SER A 797 -12.16 -24.80 56.49
C SER A 797 -11.50 -25.13 57.84
N HIS A 798 -10.81 -24.17 58.47
CA HIS A 798 -10.22 -24.36 59.79
C HIS A 798 -11.28 -24.40 60.90
N SER A 799 -12.36 -23.62 60.80
CA SER A 799 -13.47 -23.67 61.76
C SER A 799 -14.18 -25.04 61.75
N HIS A 800 -14.27 -25.69 60.60
CA HIS A 800 -14.75 -27.08 60.49
C HIS A 800 -13.73 -28.09 61.04
N ARG A 801 -12.42 -27.90 60.79
CA ARG A 801 -11.36 -28.79 61.28
C ARG A 801 -11.13 -28.73 62.80
N ARG A 802 -11.42 -27.59 63.46
CA ARG A 802 -11.22 -27.36 64.91
C ARG A 802 -11.89 -28.37 65.87
N ARG A 803 -12.66 -29.35 65.39
CA ARG A 803 -13.15 -30.48 66.20
C ARG A 803 -12.08 -31.54 66.49
N HIS A 804 -10.96 -31.58 65.75
CA HIS A 804 -9.83 -32.46 66.03
C HIS A 804 -8.48 -31.75 65.80
N LEU A 805 -7.55 -31.97 66.73
CA LEU A 805 -6.16 -31.44 66.81
C LEU A 805 -6.02 -29.93 67.15
N PRO A 806 -5.20 -29.59 68.17
CA PRO A 806 -4.96 -28.21 68.59
C PRO A 806 -3.60 -27.66 68.15
N GLU A 807 -3.43 -27.30 66.88
CA GLU A 807 -2.45 -26.29 66.46
C GLU A 807 -2.80 -25.77 65.06
N SER A 808 -3.15 -24.48 64.96
CA SER A 808 -3.56 -23.87 63.70
C SER A 808 -2.38 -23.13 63.06
N ASN A 809 -1.67 -23.81 62.16
CA ASN A 809 -0.65 -23.18 61.33
C ASN A 809 -1.34 -22.29 60.28
N ILE A 810 -1.27 -20.96 60.45
CA ILE A 810 -1.96 -19.97 59.62
C ILE A 810 -1.06 -19.61 58.42
N ASP A 811 -1.63 -19.54 57.21
CA ASP A 811 -0.86 -19.17 56.02
C ASP A 811 -0.41 -17.69 56.04
N THR A 812 0.85 -17.51 56.45
CA THR A 812 1.53 -16.22 56.47
C THR A 812 1.66 -15.57 55.10
N CYS A 813 1.77 -16.36 54.02
CA CYS A 813 1.90 -15.84 52.66
C CYS A 813 0.59 -15.20 52.21
N LEU A 814 -0.55 -15.85 52.45
CA LEU A 814 -1.85 -15.29 52.06
C LEU A 814 -2.24 -14.04 52.88
N LEU A 815 -1.92 -13.99 54.16
CA LEU A 815 -2.20 -12.79 54.97
C LEU A 815 -1.36 -11.59 54.53
N MET A 816 -0.08 -11.80 54.20
CA MET A 816 0.80 -10.77 53.64
C MET A 816 0.33 -10.23 52.28
N LEU A 817 -0.45 -11.00 51.51
CA LEU A 817 -1.11 -10.53 50.28
C LEU A 817 -2.33 -9.62 50.52
N TYR A 818 -2.93 -9.66 51.72
CA TYR A 818 -4.17 -8.93 51.97
C TYR A 818 -3.96 -7.65 52.78
N VAL A 819 -3.24 -7.73 53.91
CA VAL A 819 -2.95 -6.60 54.79
C VAL A 819 -1.59 -6.80 55.46
N PHE A 820 -0.72 -5.79 55.39
CA PHE A 820 0.60 -5.74 56.07
C PHE A 820 0.53 -5.59 57.61
N ILE A 821 -0.46 -6.22 58.27
CA ILE A 821 -0.69 -6.10 59.71
C ILE A 821 -1.02 -7.47 60.29
N TYR A 822 -0.02 -8.08 60.93
CA TYR A 822 -0.11 -8.59 62.31
C TYR A 822 1.31 -8.96 62.80
N ALA A 823 1.85 -8.18 63.74
CA ALA A 823 3.16 -8.47 64.37
C ALA A 823 3.19 -9.78 65.18
N SER A 824 2.02 -10.36 65.44
CA SER A 824 1.78 -11.50 66.32
C SER A 824 1.80 -12.87 65.63
N ILE A 825 2.18 -12.94 64.35
CA ILE A 825 2.23 -14.20 63.59
C ILE A 825 3.67 -14.69 63.44
N ASP A 826 4.59 -13.82 63.03
CA ASP A 826 6.03 -14.10 63.01
C ASP A 826 6.81 -12.79 63.26
N SER A 827 7.29 -12.62 64.49
CA SER A 827 8.09 -11.46 64.89
C SER A 827 9.53 -11.51 64.39
N SER A 828 9.99 -12.67 63.90
CA SER A 828 11.34 -12.85 63.36
C SER A 828 11.47 -12.43 61.90
N ASN A 829 10.35 -12.20 61.21
CA ASN A 829 10.33 -11.93 59.78
C ASN A 829 10.67 -10.46 59.44
N PRO A 830 11.79 -10.18 58.76
CA PRO A 830 12.19 -8.80 58.48
C PRO A 830 11.22 -8.08 57.54
N MET A 831 10.50 -8.78 56.65
CA MET A 831 9.50 -8.14 55.78
C MET A 831 8.27 -7.66 56.55
N ILE A 832 7.76 -8.45 57.51
CA ILE A 832 6.63 -8.05 58.38
C ILE A 832 7.02 -6.81 59.19
N ASN A 833 8.23 -6.82 59.77
CA ASN A 833 8.76 -5.72 60.57
C ASN A 833 8.95 -4.44 59.72
N ILE A 834 9.57 -4.54 58.54
CA ILE A 834 9.74 -3.39 57.63
C ILE A 834 8.37 -2.84 57.17
N SER A 835 7.43 -3.70 56.76
CA SER A 835 6.13 -3.24 56.28
C SER A 835 5.28 -2.59 57.37
N LEU A 836 5.31 -3.14 58.59
CA LEU A 836 4.60 -2.57 59.74
C LEU A 836 5.19 -1.21 60.14
N GLY A 837 6.52 -1.10 60.13
CA GLY A 837 7.21 0.17 60.36
C GLY A 837 6.83 1.23 59.32
N LEU A 838 6.88 0.89 58.02
CA LEU A 838 6.45 1.80 56.94
C LEU A 838 4.97 2.19 57.07
N ALA A 839 4.08 1.24 57.40
CA ALA A 839 2.66 1.51 57.63
C ALA A 839 2.45 2.54 58.76
N TYR A 840 3.18 2.42 59.87
CA TYR A 840 3.14 3.41 60.95
C TYR A 840 3.67 4.80 60.52
N VAL A 841 4.72 4.87 59.68
CA VAL A 841 5.21 6.16 59.14
C VAL A 841 4.17 6.81 58.22
N HIS A 842 3.66 6.08 57.23
CA HIS A 842 2.65 6.62 56.30
C HIS A 842 1.34 6.99 57.00
N TYR A 843 0.91 6.21 57.98
CA TYR A 843 -0.26 6.53 58.81
C TYR A 843 -0.02 7.75 59.70
N GLY A 844 1.18 7.91 60.26
CA GLY A 844 1.61 9.13 60.96
C GLY A 844 1.56 10.37 60.06
N MET A 845 2.14 10.29 58.86
CA MET A 845 2.11 11.38 57.87
C MET A 845 0.69 11.76 57.41
N LYS A 846 -0.26 10.82 57.43
CA LYS A 846 -1.66 11.07 57.05
C LYS A 846 -2.47 11.79 58.14
N ARG A 847 -1.98 11.88 59.38
CA ARG A 847 -2.67 12.56 60.49
C ARG A 847 -2.36 14.05 60.50
N GLN A 848 -3.39 14.88 60.27
CA GLN A 848 -3.32 16.35 60.39
C GLN A 848 -3.29 16.84 61.86
N SER A 849 -2.67 16.08 62.77
CA SER A 849 -2.50 16.43 64.18
C SER A 849 -1.15 17.11 64.41
N ALA A 850 -1.12 18.23 65.13
CA ALA A 850 0.02 19.17 65.18
C ALA A 850 1.38 18.61 65.68
N ASN A 851 1.42 17.41 66.26
CA ASN A 851 2.66 16.73 66.67
C ASN A 851 2.75 15.30 66.10
N PRO A 852 3.46 15.07 64.97
CA PRO A 852 3.73 13.71 64.47
C PRO A 852 4.64 12.88 65.40
N TRP A 853 5.36 13.55 66.31
CA TRP A 853 6.49 13.00 67.04
C TRP A 853 6.25 12.78 68.55
N ARG A 854 5.23 13.43 69.15
CA ARG A 854 5.10 13.44 70.62
C ARG A 854 3.69 13.81 71.14
N THR A 855 2.90 12.80 71.46
CA THR A 855 1.95 12.76 72.59
C THR A 855 1.65 11.30 72.94
N ASP A 856 1.45 11.03 74.23
CA ASP A 856 0.97 9.80 74.86
C ASP A 856 1.80 8.51 74.74
N LEU A 857 1.95 7.82 75.87
CA LEU A 857 2.96 6.77 76.10
C LEU A 857 2.73 5.43 75.36
N HIS A 858 1.68 5.30 74.55
CA HIS A 858 1.31 4.07 73.83
C HIS A 858 1.06 4.27 72.33
N SER A 859 1.15 5.50 71.80
CA SER A 859 0.63 5.85 70.46
C SER A 859 1.62 6.62 69.56
N GLY A 860 2.90 6.71 69.96
CA GLY A 860 3.97 7.35 69.20
C GLY A 860 4.39 6.59 67.93
N THR A 861 3.52 6.55 66.91
CA THR A 861 3.67 5.69 65.71
C THR A 861 5.03 5.74 65.00
N ILE A 862 5.64 6.92 64.82
CA ILE A 862 6.95 7.03 64.15
C ILE A 862 8.11 6.57 65.07
N VAL A 863 7.94 6.61 66.39
CA VAL A 863 8.91 6.01 67.33
C VAL A 863 8.73 4.49 67.36
N GLN A 864 7.48 4.02 67.33
CA GLN A 864 7.13 2.60 67.23
C GLN A 864 7.65 1.99 65.92
N SER A 865 7.61 2.71 64.79
CA SER A 865 8.23 2.25 63.54
C SER A 865 9.73 2.03 63.70
N ARG A 866 10.44 2.93 64.39
CA ARG A 866 11.89 2.81 64.63
C ARG A 866 12.23 1.59 65.49
N THR A 867 11.43 1.28 66.51
CA THR A 867 11.61 0.07 67.33
C THR A 867 11.28 -1.24 66.61
N VAL A 868 10.38 -1.20 65.62
CA VAL A 868 10.05 -2.39 64.79
C VAL A 868 11.04 -2.55 63.63
N ILE A 869 11.58 -1.46 63.08
CA ILE A 869 12.52 -1.49 61.94
C ILE A 869 13.94 -1.90 62.37
N SER A 870 14.43 -1.52 63.56
CA SER A 870 15.81 -1.84 63.98
C SER A 870 16.11 -3.35 63.90
N PRO A 871 15.32 -4.27 64.50
CA PRO A 871 15.62 -5.70 64.45
C PRO A 871 15.74 -6.25 63.02
N ALA A 872 14.98 -5.72 62.06
CA ALA A 872 15.05 -6.14 60.66
C ALA A 872 16.32 -5.64 59.94
N TRP A 873 16.89 -4.52 60.38
CA TRP A 873 18.22 -4.08 59.93
C TRP A 873 19.33 -4.88 60.60
N ASP A 874 19.25 -5.08 61.92
CA ASP A 874 20.22 -5.82 62.72
C ASP A 874 20.36 -7.28 62.23
N GLN A 875 19.23 -7.97 61.96
CA GLN A 875 19.20 -9.28 61.33
C GLN A 875 19.86 -9.31 59.94
N ARG A 876 19.55 -8.32 59.09
CA ARG A 876 20.05 -8.26 57.72
C ARG A 876 21.56 -8.00 57.68
N TYR A 877 22.03 -7.12 58.56
CA TYR A 877 23.46 -6.83 58.74
C TYR A 877 24.22 -8.06 59.24
N GLN A 878 23.67 -8.83 60.18
CA GLN A 878 24.27 -10.13 60.58
C GLN A 878 24.30 -11.15 59.43
N PHE A 879 23.26 -11.20 58.59
CA PHE A 879 23.25 -12.08 57.41
C PHE A 879 24.26 -11.65 56.33
N GLU A 880 24.50 -10.36 56.15
CA GLU A 880 25.52 -9.86 55.22
C GLU A 880 26.94 -10.13 55.75
N ILE A 881 27.20 -9.92 57.05
CA ILE A 881 28.45 -10.32 57.72
C ILE A 881 28.71 -11.83 57.59
N LEU A 882 27.69 -12.67 57.80
CA LEU A 882 27.81 -14.13 57.60
C LEU A 882 28.09 -14.50 56.14
N ARG A 883 27.58 -13.74 55.17
CA ARG A 883 27.77 -13.97 53.73
C ARG A 883 29.17 -13.56 53.26
N GLU A 884 29.73 -12.50 53.82
CA GLU A 884 31.12 -12.09 53.56
C GLU A 884 32.12 -13.02 54.27
N GLY A 885 31.86 -13.40 55.52
CA GLY A 885 32.67 -14.40 56.26
C GLY A 885 32.71 -15.81 55.65
N ILE A 886 31.85 -16.10 54.67
CA ILE A 886 31.89 -17.34 53.86
C ILE A 886 32.81 -17.18 52.63
N ARG A 887 33.06 -15.96 52.13
CA ARG A 887 33.97 -15.69 51.01
C ARG A 887 35.45 -15.72 51.41
N ASP A 888 35.78 -15.29 52.63
CA ASP A 888 37.16 -15.19 53.11
C ASP A 888 37.75 -16.52 53.66
N ARG A 889 37.23 -17.66 53.21
CA ARG A 889 37.91 -18.95 53.38
C ARG A 889 38.80 -19.25 52.17
N PRO A 890 40.15 -19.17 52.27
CA PRO A 890 41.01 -19.67 51.22
C PRO A 890 40.82 -21.19 51.07
N GLY A 891 40.86 -21.67 49.82
CA GLY A 891 40.49 -23.04 49.50
C GLY A 891 41.47 -24.09 50.03
N GLY A 892 40.95 -24.96 50.90
CA GLY A 892 41.25 -26.38 50.87
C GLY A 892 39.95 -27.14 50.57
N GLY A 893 39.95 -28.29 49.90
CA GLY A 893 41.13 -29.03 49.45
C GLY A 893 41.03 -30.53 49.72
N ASP A 894 39.87 -31.12 49.39
CA ASP A 894 39.61 -32.52 49.04
C ASP A 894 38.16 -32.63 48.52
#